data_AF-A0A1H6XRU4-F1
#
_entry.id   AF-A0A1H6XRU4-F1
#
_cell.length_a   1.000
_cell.length_b   1.000
_cell.length_c   1.000
_cell.angle_alpha   90.00
_cell.angle_beta   90.00
_cell.angle_gamma   90.00
#
_symmetry.space_group_name_H-M   'P 1'
#
loop_
_entity.id
_entity.type
_entity.pdbx_description
1 polymer ?
#
loop_
_entity_poly.entity_id
_entity_poly.type
_entity_poly.pdbx_seq_one_letter_code
_entity_poly.pdbx_strand_id
1 'polypeptide(L)'
;MRKYGYLLVVIFSVLSLNIVLAQQWNVPDIYPPSSEVFKQSTIEDLKSSPTGQFSYQVPIYDYQLQDITLPISLDYVSGVKVNDIGGSVGMSWNLNAGGVISRVLRGKADEKYDQYSPNLSKIHSKDPEEWKKFKDSSQDNSKYDTEADWFSFNISNGISGEFFIDRNLKVTYNGKDNIKISAKWVNLGVGTFLEFEIIDNLGNKYVFGGSEQFIEESKNKALKQSLRQTVYESAWFLKKITSRSNQVINLEYEENNLDYNSSVSNSLIYSVACSTDPNTIGGLDKGWEMTDIREVYNLSLKSKRLKKINSNVGSVIFEYNKIREDIITGSGKLLTGIKAYNFKNIVVKDLSLNYDQTDRAIDYRMATWYRLNLNTIEKRYFLTTIIDNMALSTYKFKYDRINSLPSRFSFEQDKDGYPKYAYLNTSPYPAMQYLNLDNFEAIVNKAGGKQYLTSDFEYDKNYSGVGNLIEIEYPTKGITKISYEPHYGSEVRKVNVSLGGSISLRTNCASRPRDEIKEIIIEIPLNGTNYLELTGSGSVDYDRCNPGAGHGGKDFHDRIQVSVQDLTTSSTIFSVSRDMTQETIYQTKASCTTGGQHCAITVVPGRKYKLTFGALTRLNDVAANFTYNYGHREEYKTFKDVVLAGGSRVSFIENYNEKGEKQESKKNYYNSLNKIESGDSSIITRWNRKYLSKTQTYPICIAKEAYGSNKMFSLYTMLEPKRDRYRYVLQDNSILNDFMNRGNQVYYEVITEETENIGLKENVYNINVDEAARAEIDLDLPNVPMSSTRQERYLLMSENYYKIKEPKIYLKVKEVKNKYQSFNSGSKKMSYVIRRHYFASDGDGFELKFDLDPFSVTSYFNSMVYNNISSVTTNEYNELGSLFMTQTSNFIYKNQNLSSKEFIFSNGINKSKIEYNYALDSNNTFLIDRNIVGIPLEEREYKNDVLSSKKVLNFNNQVNPKEIITYGKDGSLINKNTLTYDTDYKNIIEFKNENGLKQTLLYGYNKSLLIAKIDNASKEEVASALGISVANLQTIDETKLTQINNLRTNMSLKEALITTYEHKPLVGVTKITDPKGVYIVYEYDKANRLEFIKDKEGNILSKYEYKYKNN
;
A
#
# COMPACT_ATOMS: atom_id res chain seq x y z
N MET A 1 -58.03 25.77 -25.69
CA MET A 1 -56.95 26.39 -24.88
C MET A 1 -56.61 25.68 -23.56
N ARG A 2 -57.47 24.85 -22.95
CA ARG A 2 -57.13 24.11 -21.71
C ARG A 2 -56.25 22.86 -21.86
N LYS A 3 -56.00 22.34 -23.08
CA LYS A 3 -55.17 21.13 -23.31
C LYS A 3 -53.66 21.40 -23.51
N TYR A 4 -53.25 22.63 -23.84
CA TYR A 4 -51.83 22.97 -24.06
C TYR A 4 -51.13 23.52 -22.81
N GLY A 5 -51.88 24.04 -21.83
CA GLY A 5 -51.31 24.56 -20.58
C GLY A 5 -50.74 23.47 -19.66
N TYR A 6 -51.37 22.28 -19.62
CA TYR A 6 -50.88 21.17 -18.82
C TYR A 6 -49.64 20.50 -19.42
N LEU A 7 -49.50 20.46 -20.74
CA LEU A 7 -48.31 19.92 -21.40
C LEU A 7 -47.09 20.84 -21.18
N LEU A 8 -47.29 22.16 -21.23
CA LEU A 8 -46.24 23.15 -20.97
C LEU A 8 -45.81 23.18 -19.50
N VAL A 9 -46.75 23.05 -18.54
CA VAL A 9 -46.42 22.97 -17.10
C VAL A 9 -45.71 21.66 -16.75
N VAL A 10 -46.05 20.54 -17.41
CA VAL A 10 -45.34 19.27 -17.25
C VAL A 10 -43.95 19.30 -17.91
N ILE A 11 -43.80 19.96 -19.07
CA ILE A 11 -42.48 20.15 -19.71
C ILE A 11 -41.61 21.11 -18.90
N PHE A 12 -42.17 22.19 -18.33
CA PHE A 12 -41.44 23.13 -17.47
C PHE A 12 -41.09 22.54 -16.09
N SER A 13 -41.94 21.69 -15.52
CA SER A 13 -41.61 20.98 -14.27
C SER A 13 -40.59 19.86 -14.49
N VAL A 14 -40.61 19.20 -15.66
CA VAL A 14 -39.57 18.24 -16.05
C VAL A 14 -38.25 18.96 -16.38
N LEU A 15 -38.27 20.17 -16.97
CA LEU A 15 -37.06 20.98 -17.20
C LEU A 15 -36.49 21.55 -15.88
N SER A 16 -37.32 21.99 -14.93
CA SER A 16 -36.83 22.49 -13.64
C SER A 16 -36.36 21.39 -12.69
N LEU A 17 -36.91 20.17 -12.79
CA LEU A 17 -36.37 18.98 -12.12
C LEU A 17 -34.99 18.57 -12.68
N ASN A 18 -34.74 18.74 -13.98
CA ASN A 18 -33.42 18.48 -14.57
C ASN A 18 -32.38 19.55 -14.21
N ILE A 19 -32.78 20.79 -13.95
CA ILE A 19 -31.85 21.88 -13.57
C ILE A 19 -31.39 21.76 -12.11
N VAL A 20 -32.21 21.19 -11.22
CA VAL A 20 -31.83 20.95 -9.81
C VAL A 20 -31.10 19.62 -9.61
N LEU A 21 -31.30 18.63 -10.48
CA LEU A 21 -30.61 17.33 -10.42
C LEU A 21 -29.22 17.31 -11.09
N ALA A 22 -28.78 18.42 -11.68
CA ALA A 22 -27.56 18.46 -12.48
C ALA A 22 -26.24 18.51 -11.69
N GLN A 23 -26.22 18.57 -10.36
CA GLN A 23 -24.96 18.79 -9.64
C GLN A 23 -24.90 18.05 -8.32
N GLN A 24 -24.53 16.78 -8.39
CA GLN A 24 -23.95 16.10 -7.24
C GLN A 24 -22.46 15.87 -7.51
N TRP A 25 -21.64 16.49 -6.68
CA TRP A 25 -20.19 16.40 -6.75
C TRP A 25 -19.73 15.02 -6.28
N ASN A 26 -19.53 14.13 -7.24
CA ASN A 26 -19.03 12.80 -6.94
C ASN A 26 -17.51 12.86 -6.77
N VAL A 27 -17.03 12.23 -5.70
CA VAL A 27 -15.67 11.67 -5.61
C VAL A 27 -15.38 10.89 -6.91
N PRO A 28 -14.14 10.80 -7.43
CA PRO A 28 -13.90 9.95 -8.60
C PRO A 28 -14.52 8.57 -8.42
N ASP A 29 -15.16 8.07 -9.47
CA ASP A 29 -15.91 6.82 -9.49
C ASP A 29 -14.93 5.64 -9.41
N ILE A 30 -14.46 5.36 -8.20
CA ILE A 30 -13.47 4.31 -7.91
C ILE A 30 -14.17 3.20 -7.15
N TYR A 31 -14.19 2.02 -7.77
CA TYR A 31 -14.80 0.84 -7.18
C TYR A 31 -13.70 -0.22 -6.98
N PRO A 32 -13.35 -0.52 -5.72
CA PRO A 32 -12.34 -1.53 -5.42
C PRO A 32 -12.93 -2.95 -5.37
N PRO A 33 -12.11 -3.98 -5.65
CA PRO A 33 -12.50 -5.37 -5.40
C PRO A 33 -12.56 -5.64 -3.89
N SER A 34 -12.87 -6.87 -3.49
CA SER A 34 -12.77 -7.26 -2.08
C SER A 34 -11.37 -7.00 -1.49
N SER A 35 -11.32 -6.60 -0.21
CA SER A 35 -10.06 -6.34 0.52
C SER A 35 -9.08 -7.51 0.43
N GLU A 36 -9.59 -8.75 0.51
CA GLU A 36 -8.80 -9.98 0.42
C GLU A 36 -8.18 -10.14 -0.99
N VAL A 37 -8.98 -9.99 -2.05
CA VAL A 37 -8.49 -10.08 -3.42
C VAL A 37 -7.46 -8.98 -3.73
N PHE A 38 -7.72 -7.74 -3.29
CA PHE A 38 -6.79 -6.63 -3.52
C PHE A 38 -5.43 -6.86 -2.85
N LYS A 39 -5.43 -7.37 -1.61
CA LYS A 39 -4.20 -7.70 -0.89
C LYS A 39 -3.48 -8.88 -1.55
N GLN A 40 -4.20 -9.89 -2.00
CA GLN A 40 -3.62 -11.04 -2.69
C GLN A 40 -2.92 -10.64 -4.00
N SER A 41 -3.51 -9.74 -4.79
CA SER A 41 -2.92 -9.29 -6.06
C SER A 41 -1.70 -8.37 -5.91
N THR A 42 -1.45 -7.83 -4.71
CA THR A 42 -0.38 -6.84 -4.43
C THR A 42 0.63 -7.29 -3.36
N ILE A 43 0.54 -8.53 -2.89
CA ILE A 43 1.28 -9.03 -1.71
C ILE A 43 2.81 -9.02 -1.87
N GLU A 44 3.30 -9.28 -3.08
CA GLU A 44 4.74 -9.36 -3.37
C GLU A 44 5.43 -8.01 -3.20
N ASP A 45 4.78 -6.94 -3.67
CA ASP A 45 5.28 -5.57 -3.54
C ASP A 45 5.41 -5.17 -2.06
N LEU A 46 4.48 -5.60 -1.20
CA LEU A 46 4.49 -5.26 0.22
C LEU A 46 5.61 -5.96 1.01
N LYS A 47 5.95 -7.20 0.67
CA LYS A 47 7.01 -7.96 1.38
C LYS A 47 8.41 -7.42 1.13
N SER A 48 8.65 -6.80 -0.03
CA SER A 48 9.99 -6.43 -0.50
C SER A 48 10.26 -4.92 -0.51
N SER A 49 9.43 -4.11 0.15
CA SER A 49 9.50 -2.64 0.13
C SER A 49 10.19 -2.03 1.36
N PRO A 50 10.89 -0.88 1.24
CA PRO A 50 11.53 -0.17 2.35
C PRO A 50 10.52 0.70 3.12
N THR A 51 9.40 0.12 3.54
CA THR A 51 8.32 0.82 4.27
C THR A 51 8.51 0.81 5.79
N GLY A 52 9.43 -0.03 6.29
CA GLY A 52 9.57 -0.31 7.71
C GLY A 52 8.50 -1.24 8.28
N GLN A 53 7.59 -1.76 7.45
CA GLN A 53 6.61 -2.77 7.88
C GLN A 53 7.29 -4.11 8.14
N PHE A 54 6.78 -4.85 9.12
CA PHE A 54 7.12 -6.26 9.31
C PHE A 54 6.32 -7.12 8.33
N SER A 55 6.99 -8.05 7.67
CA SER A 55 6.35 -9.08 6.84
C SER A 55 6.88 -10.46 7.24
N TYR A 56 6.01 -11.47 7.17
CA TYR A 56 6.36 -12.84 7.54
C TYR A 56 5.56 -13.84 6.71
N GLN A 57 6.22 -14.92 6.27
CA GLN A 57 5.60 -15.98 5.48
C GLN A 57 5.69 -17.29 6.25
N VAL A 58 4.54 -17.94 6.45
CA VAL A 58 4.45 -19.32 6.94
C VAL A 58 4.35 -20.24 5.71
N PRO A 59 5.43 -20.95 5.32
CA PRO A 59 5.32 -21.97 4.29
C PRO A 59 4.46 -23.13 4.81
N ILE A 60 3.45 -23.52 4.04
CA ILE A 60 2.51 -24.58 4.42
C ILE A 60 2.85 -25.87 3.69
N TYR A 61 2.94 -25.80 2.36
CA TYR A 61 3.08 -26.99 1.52
C TYR A 61 3.44 -26.62 0.08
N ASP A 62 4.40 -27.33 -0.54
CA ASP A 62 4.74 -27.12 -1.95
C ASP A 62 4.07 -28.19 -2.83
N TYR A 63 3.12 -27.76 -3.66
CA TYR A 63 2.44 -28.66 -4.58
C TYR A 63 3.27 -28.82 -5.87
N GLN A 64 4.16 -29.81 -5.84
CA GLN A 64 5.14 -30.06 -6.89
C GLN A 64 4.57 -30.95 -8.02
N LEU A 65 4.66 -30.46 -9.25
CA LEU A 65 4.57 -31.22 -10.49
C LEU A 65 5.89 -31.13 -11.27
N GLN A 66 6.10 -31.98 -12.26
CA GLN A 66 7.40 -32.19 -12.91
C GLN A 66 8.11 -30.90 -13.31
N ASP A 67 7.42 -30.01 -14.04
CA ASP A 67 7.96 -28.74 -14.55
C ASP A 67 7.38 -27.50 -13.85
N ILE A 68 6.55 -27.67 -12.83
CA ILE A 68 5.87 -26.56 -12.16
C ILE A 68 5.69 -26.83 -10.66
N THR A 69 6.03 -25.83 -9.85
CA THR A 69 5.81 -25.83 -8.40
C THR A 69 4.77 -24.78 -8.07
N LEU A 70 3.72 -25.17 -7.33
CA LEU A 70 2.74 -24.24 -6.78
C LEU A 70 2.89 -24.21 -5.25
N PRO A 71 3.64 -23.25 -4.69
CA PRO A 71 3.80 -23.13 -3.25
C PRO A 71 2.50 -22.66 -2.61
N ILE A 72 2.23 -23.17 -1.40
CA ILE A 72 1.11 -22.79 -0.54
C ILE A 72 1.70 -22.17 0.72
N SER A 73 1.34 -20.93 1.01
CA SER A 73 1.81 -20.19 2.18
C SER A 73 0.73 -19.30 2.79
N LEU A 74 0.92 -18.92 4.05
CA LEU A 74 0.17 -17.83 4.69
C LEU A 74 1.11 -16.63 4.86
N ASP A 75 0.68 -15.48 4.39
CA ASP A 75 1.50 -14.28 4.33
C ASP A 75 0.95 -13.17 5.23
N TYR A 76 1.79 -12.64 6.11
CA TYR A 76 1.48 -11.55 7.03
C TYR A 76 2.19 -10.25 6.63
N VAL A 77 1.48 -9.12 6.73
CA VAL A 77 2.05 -7.76 6.61
C VAL A 77 1.46 -6.83 7.69
N SER A 78 2.32 -6.18 8.47
CA SER A 78 1.93 -5.27 9.56
C SER A 78 1.33 -3.95 9.06
N GLY A 79 0.52 -3.28 9.89
CA GLY A 79 -0.05 -1.96 9.62
C GLY A 79 -1.58 -1.96 9.55
N VAL A 80 -2.23 -2.21 10.68
CA VAL A 80 -3.71 -2.27 10.77
C VAL A 80 -4.32 -0.87 10.83
N LYS A 81 -5.21 -0.55 9.88
CA LYS A 81 -5.99 0.70 9.88
C LYS A 81 -7.34 0.55 10.58
N VAL A 82 -7.94 1.68 10.96
CA VAL A 82 -9.27 1.70 11.60
C VAL A 82 -10.34 1.11 10.69
N ASN A 83 -10.30 1.35 9.38
CA ASN A 83 -11.34 0.86 8.46
C ASN A 83 -11.06 -0.52 7.86
N ASP A 84 -9.91 -1.13 8.16
CA ASP A 84 -9.53 -2.44 7.63
C ASP A 84 -10.51 -3.55 8.04
N ILE A 85 -10.70 -4.49 7.12
CA ILE A 85 -11.41 -5.75 7.34
C ILE A 85 -10.50 -6.92 6.92
N GLY A 86 -10.51 -7.99 7.72
CA GLY A 86 -9.73 -9.20 7.48
C GLY A 86 -10.31 -10.08 6.37
N GLY A 87 -9.49 -11.00 5.86
CA GLY A 87 -9.92 -12.04 4.91
C GLY A 87 -10.34 -13.33 5.60
N SER A 88 -10.39 -14.44 4.88
CA SER A 88 -10.64 -15.78 5.45
C SER A 88 -9.54 -16.25 6.41
N VAL A 89 -8.35 -15.65 6.39
CA VAL A 89 -7.23 -15.95 7.33
C VAL A 89 -7.14 -14.91 8.46
N GLY A 90 -8.10 -13.98 8.55
CA GLY A 90 -8.11 -12.93 9.57
C GLY A 90 -7.34 -11.66 9.18
N MET A 91 -7.10 -10.79 10.16
CA MET A 91 -6.48 -9.48 9.98
C MET A 91 -5.02 -9.59 9.53
N SER A 92 -4.67 -8.87 8.47
CA SER A 92 -3.31 -8.78 7.92
C SER A 92 -2.69 -10.08 7.40
N TRP A 93 -3.42 -11.20 7.38
CA TRP A 93 -3.00 -12.46 6.79
C TRP A 93 -3.70 -12.72 5.45
N ASN A 94 -2.96 -13.29 4.49
CA ASN A 94 -3.49 -13.73 3.21
C ASN A 94 -3.08 -15.17 2.90
N LEU A 95 -3.96 -15.94 2.28
CA LEU A 95 -3.65 -17.26 1.73
C LEU A 95 -3.05 -17.12 0.33
N ASN A 96 -1.82 -17.57 0.16
CA ASN A 96 -1.16 -17.63 -1.14
C ASN A 96 -1.10 -19.09 -1.61
N ALA A 97 -2.09 -19.54 -2.40
CA ALA A 97 -2.28 -20.95 -2.76
C ALA A 97 -2.86 -21.16 -4.17
N GLY A 98 -2.78 -20.16 -5.04
CA GLY A 98 -3.38 -20.17 -6.37
C GLY A 98 -3.01 -18.92 -7.12
N GLY A 99 -3.95 -18.31 -7.84
CA GLY A 99 -3.73 -17.01 -8.44
C GLY A 99 -5.03 -16.25 -8.64
N VAL A 100 -4.91 -14.93 -8.75
CA VAL A 100 -6.04 -14.04 -9.01
C VAL A 100 -5.61 -12.88 -9.89
N ILE A 101 -6.47 -12.50 -10.81
CA ILE A 101 -6.44 -11.19 -11.47
C ILE A 101 -7.50 -10.34 -10.77
N SER A 102 -7.12 -9.19 -10.24
CA SER A 102 -8.02 -8.21 -9.61
C SER A 102 -8.12 -6.95 -10.45
N ARG A 103 -9.27 -6.27 -10.40
CA ARG A 103 -9.51 -4.98 -11.05
C ARG A 103 -10.00 -3.95 -10.04
N VAL A 104 -9.36 -2.79 -10.02
CA VAL A 104 -9.97 -1.56 -9.47
C VAL A 104 -10.60 -0.81 -10.65
N LEU A 105 -11.93 -0.69 -10.64
CA LEU A 105 -12.68 0.01 -11.68
C LEU A 105 -12.56 1.52 -11.46
N ARG A 106 -12.24 2.27 -12.52
CA ARG A 106 -12.06 3.72 -12.53
C ARG A 106 -12.90 4.33 -13.62
N GLY A 107 -13.93 5.07 -13.23
CA GLY A 107 -14.92 5.57 -14.17
C GLY A 107 -15.79 4.43 -14.66
N LYS A 108 -15.56 3.95 -15.89
CA LYS A 108 -16.39 2.95 -16.54
C LYS A 108 -15.58 1.70 -16.86
N ALA A 109 -16.27 0.68 -17.34
CA ALA A 109 -15.64 -0.59 -17.59
C ALA A 109 -14.93 -0.59 -18.96
N ASP A 110 -13.60 -0.69 -18.99
CA ASP A 110 -12.78 -0.65 -20.21
C ASP A 110 -13.27 -1.60 -21.33
N GLU A 111 -13.77 -2.79 -21.00
CA GLU A 111 -14.27 -3.77 -21.97
C GLU A 111 -15.65 -3.44 -22.56
N LYS A 112 -16.35 -2.44 -22.01
CA LYS A 112 -17.72 -2.04 -22.42
C LYS A 112 -17.78 -0.67 -23.09
N TYR A 113 -16.84 0.22 -22.77
CA TYR A 113 -16.86 1.63 -23.18
C TYR A 113 -15.67 2.00 -24.08
N ASP A 114 -15.84 3.03 -24.90
CA ASP A 114 -14.79 3.51 -25.80
C ASP A 114 -13.77 4.34 -25.01
N GLN A 115 -12.53 3.84 -24.87
CA GLN A 115 -11.49 4.62 -24.21
C GLN A 115 -11.16 5.88 -25.01
N TYR A 116 -11.13 7.02 -24.33
CA TYR A 116 -10.96 8.35 -24.91
C TYR A 116 -9.90 9.14 -24.14
N SER A 117 -8.90 9.63 -24.87
CA SER A 117 -7.87 10.51 -24.34
C SER A 117 -8.01 11.87 -25.00
N PRO A 118 -8.46 12.91 -24.27
CA PRO A 118 -8.68 14.23 -24.84
C PRO A 118 -7.41 14.86 -25.41
N ASN A 119 -7.50 15.38 -26.63
CA ASN A 119 -6.45 16.22 -27.22
C ASN A 119 -6.68 17.68 -26.82
N LEU A 120 -6.06 18.09 -25.72
CA LEU A 120 -6.20 19.45 -25.16
C LEU A 120 -5.86 20.55 -26.17
N SER A 121 -4.85 20.35 -27.02
CA SER A 121 -4.49 21.33 -28.05
C SER A 121 -5.62 21.56 -29.06
N LYS A 122 -6.29 20.48 -29.49
CA LYS A 122 -7.46 20.56 -30.38
C LYS A 122 -8.69 21.15 -29.70
N ILE A 123 -8.89 20.87 -28.42
CA ILE A 123 -9.95 21.47 -27.61
C ILE A 123 -9.75 22.99 -27.52
N HIS A 124 -8.54 23.44 -27.19
CA HIS A 124 -8.20 24.87 -27.15
C HIS A 124 -8.29 25.54 -28.52
N SER A 125 -7.93 24.85 -29.60
CA SER A 125 -8.09 25.34 -30.97
C SER A 125 -9.52 25.23 -31.50
N LYS A 126 -10.49 24.83 -30.65
CA LYS A 126 -11.91 24.74 -30.98
C LYS A 126 -12.23 23.79 -32.14
N ASP A 127 -11.53 22.66 -32.21
CA ASP A 127 -11.85 21.59 -33.16
C ASP A 127 -13.27 21.04 -32.87
N PRO A 128 -14.21 21.08 -33.84
CA PRO A 128 -15.60 20.69 -33.59
C PRO A 128 -15.80 19.23 -33.22
N GLU A 129 -15.00 18.31 -33.77
CA GLU A 129 -15.14 16.87 -33.52
C GLU A 129 -14.60 16.51 -32.14
N GLU A 130 -13.40 17.00 -31.81
CA GLU A 130 -12.79 16.81 -30.50
C GLU A 130 -13.61 17.45 -29.39
N TRP A 131 -14.11 18.67 -29.61
CA TRP A 131 -14.98 19.36 -28.67
C TRP A 131 -16.23 18.55 -28.34
N LYS A 132 -16.85 17.96 -29.37
CA LYS A 132 -18.02 17.12 -29.18
C LYS A 132 -17.69 15.89 -28.33
N LYS A 133 -16.59 15.18 -28.62
CA LYS A 133 -16.16 14.02 -27.83
C LYS A 133 -15.86 14.39 -26.38
N PHE A 134 -15.13 15.49 -26.17
CA PHE A 134 -14.84 16.04 -24.85
C PHE A 134 -16.11 16.35 -24.05
N LYS A 135 -17.05 17.10 -24.64
CA LYS A 135 -18.32 17.44 -24.01
C LYS A 135 -19.19 16.21 -23.74
N ASP A 136 -19.21 15.26 -24.66
CA ASP A 136 -19.95 14.01 -24.50
C ASP A 136 -19.33 13.16 -23.38
N SER A 137 -18.00 13.15 -23.24
CA SER A 137 -17.29 12.38 -22.21
C SER A 137 -17.60 12.80 -20.77
N SER A 138 -17.99 14.05 -20.53
CA SER A 138 -18.34 14.54 -19.19
C SER A 138 -19.75 14.16 -18.72
N GLN A 139 -20.52 13.41 -19.53
CA GLN A 139 -21.92 13.06 -19.23
C GLN A 139 -22.01 11.65 -18.63
N ASP A 140 -22.90 11.46 -17.65
CA ASP A 140 -23.11 10.16 -16.99
C ASP A 140 -23.38 9.03 -18.01
N ASN A 141 -24.24 9.29 -19.01
CA ASN A 141 -24.62 8.34 -20.07
C ASN A 141 -23.62 8.26 -21.24
N SER A 142 -22.43 8.88 -21.12
CA SER A 142 -21.39 8.83 -22.14
C SER A 142 -21.00 7.39 -22.50
N LYS A 143 -20.75 7.15 -23.79
CA LYS A 143 -20.12 5.90 -24.25
C LYS A 143 -18.58 5.92 -24.12
N TYR A 144 -18.01 7.08 -23.81
CA TYR A 144 -16.57 7.26 -23.65
C TYR A 144 -16.16 7.08 -22.19
N ASP A 145 -15.00 6.46 -22.01
CA ASP A 145 -14.29 6.38 -20.74
C ASP A 145 -12.94 7.09 -20.85
N THR A 146 -12.65 8.00 -19.93
CA THR A 146 -11.42 8.79 -19.93
C THR A 146 -10.40 8.32 -18.92
N GLU A 147 -10.75 7.31 -18.13
CA GLU A 147 -9.87 6.65 -17.20
C GLU A 147 -9.57 5.22 -17.69
N ALA A 148 -8.57 4.59 -17.10
CA ALA A 148 -8.16 3.25 -17.44
C ALA A 148 -8.22 2.41 -16.17
N ASP A 149 -8.75 1.21 -16.29
CA ASP A 149 -8.91 0.32 -15.16
C ASP A 149 -7.61 -0.33 -14.75
N TRP A 150 -7.61 -0.69 -13.48
CA TRP A 150 -6.42 -1.05 -12.76
C TRP A 150 -6.40 -2.56 -12.56
N PHE A 151 -5.90 -3.29 -13.55
CA PHE A 151 -5.71 -4.75 -13.46
C PHE A 151 -4.37 -5.08 -12.84
N SER A 152 -4.39 -6.00 -11.87
CA SER A 152 -3.21 -6.55 -11.20
C SER A 152 -3.39 -8.05 -11.07
N PHE A 153 -2.30 -8.82 -11.20
CA PHE A 153 -2.33 -10.26 -11.04
C PHE A 153 -1.21 -10.75 -10.13
N ASN A 154 -1.50 -11.82 -9.41
CA ASN A 154 -0.51 -12.58 -8.65
C ASN A 154 -0.83 -14.08 -8.77
N ILE A 155 0.22 -14.88 -8.89
CA ILE A 155 0.20 -16.35 -8.89
C ILE A 155 1.19 -16.80 -7.84
N SER A 156 0.85 -17.84 -7.07
CA SER A 156 1.61 -18.19 -5.87
C SER A 156 3.06 -18.59 -6.13
N ASN A 157 3.40 -18.98 -7.36
CA ASN A 157 4.76 -19.25 -7.79
C ASN A 157 5.63 -17.99 -8.02
N GLY A 158 5.13 -16.80 -7.65
CA GLY A 158 5.85 -15.52 -7.74
C GLY A 158 5.64 -14.77 -9.04
N ILE A 159 4.78 -15.25 -9.94
CA ILE A 159 4.42 -14.50 -11.15
C ILE A 159 3.41 -13.42 -10.77
N SER A 160 3.76 -12.15 -10.98
CA SER A 160 2.88 -11.02 -10.70
C SER A 160 3.07 -9.87 -11.69
N GLY A 161 2.12 -8.93 -11.70
CA GLY A 161 2.23 -7.74 -12.53
C GLY A 161 0.92 -6.99 -12.71
N GLU A 162 0.96 -5.96 -13.56
CA GLU A 162 -0.16 -5.05 -13.81
C GLU A 162 -0.33 -4.83 -15.31
N PHE A 163 -1.57 -4.74 -15.79
CA PHE A 163 -1.87 -4.51 -17.19
C PHE A 163 -3.13 -3.67 -17.36
N PHE A 164 -3.41 -3.27 -18.60
CA PHE A 164 -4.62 -2.56 -19.01
C PHE A 164 -5.25 -3.28 -20.19
N ILE A 165 -6.56 -3.13 -20.36
CA ILE A 165 -7.27 -3.62 -21.55
C ILE A 165 -7.99 -2.47 -22.24
N ASP A 166 -8.41 -2.70 -23.48
CA ASP A 166 -9.34 -1.82 -24.18
C ASP A 166 -10.66 -2.56 -24.48
N ARG A 167 -11.60 -1.85 -25.12
CA ARG A 167 -12.89 -2.39 -25.53
C ARG A 167 -12.80 -3.63 -26.43
N ASN A 168 -11.70 -3.78 -27.18
CA ASN A 168 -11.44 -4.92 -28.05
C ASN A 168 -10.71 -6.06 -27.33
N LEU A 169 -10.56 -5.97 -26.01
CA LEU A 169 -9.80 -6.88 -25.15
C LEU A 169 -8.30 -6.93 -25.48
N LYS A 170 -7.77 -5.91 -26.16
CA LYS A 170 -6.33 -5.83 -26.41
C LYS A 170 -5.61 -5.49 -25.11
N VAL A 171 -4.74 -6.39 -24.69
CA VAL A 171 -3.95 -6.21 -23.47
C VAL A 171 -2.75 -5.31 -23.74
N THR A 172 -2.58 -4.29 -22.90
CA THR A 172 -1.36 -3.50 -22.78
C THR A 172 -0.64 -3.95 -21.51
N TYR A 173 0.41 -4.75 -21.67
CA TYR A 173 1.26 -5.24 -20.59
C TYR A 173 2.73 -5.03 -20.97
N ASN A 174 3.49 -4.48 -20.04
CA ASN A 174 4.91 -4.16 -20.21
C ASN A 174 5.68 -4.54 -18.93
N GLY A 175 5.48 -5.77 -18.45
CA GLY A 175 6.21 -6.29 -17.30
C GLY A 175 7.49 -7.03 -17.68
N LYS A 176 8.13 -7.62 -16.67
CA LYS A 176 9.36 -8.41 -16.81
C LYS A 176 9.10 -9.78 -17.47
N ASP A 177 10.19 -10.45 -17.83
CA ASP A 177 10.23 -11.89 -18.10
C ASP A 177 9.39 -12.38 -19.28
N ASN A 178 9.14 -11.56 -20.30
CA ASN A 178 8.48 -11.98 -21.55
C ASN A 178 7.13 -12.72 -21.36
N ILE A 179 6.38 -12.36 -20.31
CA ILE A 179 5.04 -12.91 -20.05
C ILE A 179 4.07 -12.41 -21.13
N LYS A 180 3.23 -13.32 -21.64
CA LYS A 180 2.12 -12.99 -22.56
C LYS A 180 0.80 -13.06 -21.82
N ILE A 181 -0.04 -12.06 -22.03
CA ILE A 181 -1.39 -11.97 -21.46
C ILE A 181 -2.39 -11.78 -22.60
N SER A 182 -3.48 -12.53 -22.57
CA SER A 182 -4.59 -12.38 -23.50
C SER A 182 -5.92 -12.49 -22.79
N ALA A 183 -6.96 -11.89 -23.38
CA ALA A 183 -8.31 -11.88 -22.84
C ALA A 183 -9.32 -12.21 -23.95
N LYS A 184 -10.40 -12.93 -23.61
CA LYS A 184 -11.48 -13.26 -24.55
C LYS A 184 -12.82 -13.44 -23.84
N TRP A 185 -13.91 -13.23 -24.56
CA TRP A 185 -15.25 -13.58 -24.10
C TRP A 185 -15.52 -15.09 -24.29
N VAL A 186 -16.09 -15.72 -23.27
CA VAL A 186 -16.54 -17.11 -23.30
C VAL A 186 -18.05 -17.15 -23.05
N ASN A 187 -18.82 -17.68 -23.99
CA ASN A 187 -20.26 -17.86 -23.87
C ASN A 187 -20.58 -19.32 -23.50
N LEU A 188 -21.22 -19.51 -22.34
CA LEU A 188 -21.58 -20.84 -21.81
C LEU A 188 -23.09 -21.12 -21.88
N GLY A 189 -23.86 -20.34 -22.63
CA GLY A 189 -25.33 -20.44 -22.73
C GLY A 189 -26.08 -19.89 -21.52
N VAL A 190 -25.47 -19.95 -20.33
CA VAL A 190 -25.96 -19.33 -19.08
C VAL A 190 -25.51 -17.87 -18.90
N GLY A 191 -24.50 -17.44 -19.68
CA GLY A 191 -23.90 -16.12 -19.58
C GLY A 191 -22.66 -16.00 -20.47
N THR A 192 -22.18 -14.77 -20.63
CA THR A 192 -20.90 -14.47 -21.29
C THR A 192 -19.95 -13.91 -20.25
N PHE A 193 -18.76 -14.50 -20.16
CA PHE A 193 -17.78 -14.21 -19.11
C PHE A 193 -16.42 -13.91 -19.71
N LEU A 194 -15.67 -13.01 -19.08
CA LEU A 194 -14.30 -12.74 -19.49
C LEU A 194 -13.36 -13.85 -18.99
N GLU A 195 -12.52 -14.36 -19.88
CA GLU A 195 -11.46 -15.33 -19.57
C GLU A 195 -10.11 -14.72 -19.92
N PHE A 196 -9.14 -14.84 -19.02
CA PHE A 196 -7.77 -14.44 -19.25
C PHE A 196 -6.87 -15.67 -19.35
N GLU A 197 -5.88 -15.61 -20.24
CA GLU A 197 -4.78 -16.56 -20.33
C GLU A 197 -3.46 -15.82 -20.16
N ILE A 198 -2.67 -16.25 -19.18
CA ILE A 198 -1.29 -15.83 -18.97
C ILE A 198 -0.38 -16.98 -19.37
N ILE A 199 0.67 -16.69 -20.14
CA ILE A 199 1.72 -17.64 -20.52
C ILE A 199 3.07 -17.12 -20.03
N ASP A 200 3.74 -17.88 -19.18
CA ASP A 200 5.09 -17.53 -18.72
C ASP A 200 6.16 -17.78 -19.81
N ASN A 201 7.40 -17.35 -19.56
CA ASN A 201 8.51 -17.54 -20.50
C ASN A 201 9.00 -18.99 -20.63
N LEU A 202 8.46 -19.92 -19.83
CA LEU A 202 8.74 -21.35 -19.93
C LEU A 202 7.65 -22.08 -20.73
N GLY A 203 6.58 -21.39 -21.13
CA GLY A 203 5.46 -21.91 -21.89
C GLY A 203 4.35 -22.54 -21.04
N ASN A 204 4.36 -22.36 -19.71
CA ASN A 204 3.25 -22.80 -18.87
C ASN A 204 2.08 -21.82 -19.00
N LYS A 205 0.87 -22.35 -19.00
CA LYS A 205 -0.37 -21.60 -19.21
C LYS A 205 -1.22 -21.54 -17.96
N TYR A 206 -1.72 -20.36 -17.64
CA TYR A 206 -2.55 -20.07 -16.48
C TYR A 206 -3.85 -19.44 -16.96
N VAL A 207 -4.98 -20.11 -16.70
CA VAL A 207 -6.30 -19.68 -17.17
C VAL A 207 -7.14 -19.17 -16.01
N PHE A 208 -7.70 -17.97 -16.14
CA PHE A 208 -8.49 -17.29 -15.10
C PHE A 208 -9.89 -16.98 -15.61
N GLY A 209 -10.90 -17.11 -14.73
CA GLY A 209 -12.27 -16.72 -15.07
C GLY A 209 -12.96 -17.64 -16.09
N GLY A 210 -13.72 -17.05 -17.00
CA GLY A 210 -14.45 -17.75 -18.06
C GLY A 210 -15.74 -18.46 -17.63
N SER A 211 -16.10 -18.43 -16.35
CA SER A 211 -17.42 -18.83 -15.84
C SER A 211 -17.72 -18.22 -14.47
N GLU A 212 -18.98 -18.21 -14.06
CA GLU A 212 -19.45 -17.69 -12.76
C GLU A 212 -18.69 -18.28 -11.55
N GLN A 213 -18.21 -19.52 -11.64
CA GLN A 213 -17.48 -20.21 -10.57
C GLN A 213 -16.08 -19.64 -10.31
N PHE A 214 -15.53 -18.85 -11.23
CA PHE A 214 -14.15 -18.34 -11.19
C PHE A 214 -14.09 -16.82 -11.27
N ILE A 215 -15.17 -16.11 -10.96
CA ILE A 215 -15.21 -14.64 -10.96
C ILE A 215 -15.77 -14.07 -9.66
N GLU A 216 -15.34 -12.86 -9.32
CA GLU A 216 -15.95 -12.03 -8.27
C GLU A 216 -16.73 -10.88 -8.91
N GLU A 217 -18.04 -10.87 -8.70
CA GLU A 217 -18.88 -9.71 -9.04
C GLU A 217 -19.00 -8.78 -7.83
N SER A 218 -18.63 -7.53 -8.02
CA SER A 218 -18.75 -6.47 -7.02
C SER A 218 -19.94 -5.58 -7.31
N LYS A 219 -20.73 -5.28 -6.28
CA LYS A 219 -21.82 -4.32 -6.31
C LYS A 219 -21.64 -3.31 -5.18
N ASN A 220 -21.31 -2.08 -5.54
CA ASN A 220 -21.23 -0.99 -4.56
C ASN A 220 -22.53 -0.17 -4.59
N LYS A 221 -23.14 0.06 -3.41
CA LYS A 221 -24.40 0.78 -3.26
C LYS A 221 -24.32 1.80 -2.13
N ALA A 222 -24.58 3.07 -2.45
CA ALA A 222 -24.81 4.10 -1.44
C ALA A 222 -26.18 3.90 -0.77
N LEU A 223 -26.24 3.91 0.57
CA LEU A 223 -27.47 3.60 1.30
C LEU A 223 -28.58 4.67 1.18
N LYS A 224 -28.23 5.95 0.96
CA LYS A 224 -29.20 7.06 0.94
C LYS A 224 -29.66 7.51 -0.45
N GLN A 225 -28.98 7.08 -1.52
CA GLN A 225 -29.30 7.48 -2.89
C GLN A 225 -29.58 6.23 -3.72
N SER A 226 -30.84 6.02 -4.08
CA SER A 226 -31.33 4.78 -4.69
C SER A 226 -31.02 4.64 -6.19
N LEU A 227 -30.31 5.59 -6.83
CA LEU A 227 -30.22 5.65 -8.29
C LEU A 227 -28.89 5.19 -8.90
N ARG A 228 -27.79 5.11 -8.15
CA ARG A 228 -26.48 4.71 -8.67
C ARG A 228 -26.05 3.34 -8.11
N GLN A 229 -26.07 2.34 -8.97
CA GLN A 229 -25.59 0.99 -8.68
C GLN A 229 -24.64 0.57 -9.80
N THR A 230 -23.37 0.38 -9.46
CA THR A 230 -22.37 -0.14 -10.39
C THR A 230 -22.13 -1.61 -10.04
N VAL A 231 -22.44 -2.49 -10.99
CA VAL A 231 -22.16 -3.92 -10.92
C VAL A 231 -21.07 -4.23 -11.94
N TYR A 232 -19.98 -4.85 -11.49
CA TYR A 232 -18.84 -5.12 -12.34
C TYR A 232 -18.06 -6.35 -11.89
N GLU A 233 -17.38 -6.99 -12.83
CA GLU A 233 -16.44 -8.06 -12.56
C GLU A 233 -15.15 -7.45 -12.01
N SER A 234 -14.83 -7.82 -10.77
CA SER A 234 -13.76 -7.24 -9.96
C SER A 234 -12.59 -8.20 -9.75
N ALA A 235 -12.79 -9.50 -9.98
CA ALA A 235 -11.72 -10.49 -9.94
C ALA A 235 -11.99 -11.70 -10.84
N TRP A 236 -10.91 -12.33 -11.31
CA TRP A 236 -10.90 -13.59 -12.03
C TRP A 236 -9.92 -14.54 -11.34
N PHE A 237 -10.43 -15.63 -10.78
CA PHE A 237 -9.67 -16.61 -10.04
C PHE A 237 -9.01 -17.63 -11.00
N LEU A 238 -7.81 -18.09 -10.63
CA LEU A 238 -7.07 -19.10 -11.39
C LEU A 238 -7.85 -20.41 -11.41
N LYS A 239 -8.31 -20.82 -12.58
CA LYS A 239 -9.10 -22.02 -12.81
C LYS A 239 -8.23 -23.24 -13.06
N LYS A 240 -7.19 -23.05 -13.88
CA LYS A 240 -6.38 -24.16 -14.41
C LYS A 240 -4.97 -23.71 -14.72
N ILE A 241 -4.01 -24.58 -14.40
CA ILE A 241 -2.63 -24.47 -14.86
C ILE A 241 -2.32 -25.65 -15.76
N THR A 242 -1.70 -25.39 -16.91
CA THR A 242 -1.18 -26.42 -17.83
C THR A 242 0.31 -26.20 -18.00
N SER A 243 1.12 -27.16 -17.57
CA SER A 243 2.57 -27.07 -17.74
C SER A 243 2.98 -27.27 -19.20
N ARG A 244 4.22 -26.89 -19.55
CA ARG A 244 4.78 -27.16 -20.90
C ARG A 244 4.78 -28.65 -21.27
N SER A 245 4.81 -29.53 -20.28
CA SER A 245 4.73 -30.99 -20.44
C SER A 245 3.29 -31.53 -20.37
N ASN A 246 2.29 -30.67 -20.55
CA ASN A 246 0.85 -30.97 -20.56
C ASN A 246 0.28 -31.52 -19.24
N GLN A 247 0.99 -31.38 -18.14
CA GLN A 247 0.43 -31.72 -16.83
C GLN A 247 -0.55 -30.63 -16.39
N VAL A 248 -1.63 -31.04 -15.72
CA VAL A 248 -2.74 -30.15 -15.38
C VAL A 248 -2.91 -30.07 -13.87
N ILE A 249 -3.03 -28.85 -13.37
CA ILE A 249 -3.50 -28.54 -12.03
C ILE A 249 -4.85 -27.83 -12.18
N ASN A 250 -5.90 -28.33 -11.52
CA ASN A 250 -7.18 -27.62 -11.45
C ASN A 250 -7.41 -27.08 -10.05
N LEU A 251 -8.04 -25.92 -9.99
CA LEU A 251 -8.44 -25.28 -8.76
C LEU A 251 -9.97 -25.25 -8.72
N GLU A 252 -10.53 -25.70 -7.61
CA GLU A 252 -11.97 -25.69 -7.35
C GLU A 252 -12.25 -24.67 -6.25
N TYR A 253 -13.32 -23.90 -6.43
CA TYR A 253 -13.73 -22.84 -5.52
C TYR A 253 -15.14 -23.11 -4.97
N GLU A 254 -15.43 -22.53 -3.81
CA GLU A 254 -16.79 -22.46 -3.26
C GLU A 254 -17.25 -21.02 -3.04
N GLU A 255 -18.57 -20.85 -2.90
CA GLU A 255 -19.20 -19.54 -2.73
C GLU A 255 -18.77 -18.83 -1.43
N ASN A 256 -18.32 -17.59 -1.58
CA ASN A 256 -17.94 -16.70 -0.49
C ASN A 256 -18.67 -15.36 -0.66
N ASN A 257 -20.01 -15.39 -0.65
CA ASN A 257 -20.79 -14.17 -0.78
C ASN A 257 -20.63 -13.32 0.48
N LEU A 258 -20.28 -12.04 0.31
CA LEU A 258 -20.03 -11.12 1.41
C LEU A 258 -20.88 -9.87 1.23
N ASP A 259 -21.52 -9.42 2.30
CA ASP A 259 -22.19 -8.14 2.36
C ASP A 259 -21.72 -7.39 3.60
N TYR A 260 -21.08 -6.24 3.40
CA TYR A 260 -20.57 -5.41 4.50
C TYR A 260 -20.46 -3.94 4.11
N ASN A 261 -20.44 -3.07 5.13
CA ASN A 261 -20.13 -1.66 4.93
C ASN A 261 -18.64 -1.54 4.59
N SER A 262 -18.33 -1.07 3.37
CA SER A 262 -16.96 -0.99 2.86
C SER A 262 -16.31 0.35 3.19
N SER A 263 -17.08 1.44 3.06
CA SER A 263 -16.58 2.80 3.23
C SER A 263 -17.67 3.77 3.68
N VAL A 264 -17.22 4.93 4.15
CA VAL A 264 -18.05 6.11 4.39
C VAL A 264 -17.45 7.28 3.61
N SER A 265 -18.30 8.20 3.18
CA SER A 265 -17.90 9.46 2.55
C SER A 265 -18.75 10.59 3.11
N ASN A 266 -18.11 11.67 3.51
CA ASN A 266 -18.80 12.85 4.06
C ASN A 266 -18.33 14.11 3.33
N SER A 267 -19.25 15.02 3.07
CA SER A 267 -18.95 16.30 2.45
C SER A 267 -19.79 17.43 3.04
N LEU A 268 -19.14 18.52 3.47
CA LEU A 268 -19.79 19.80 3.72
C LEU A 268 -19.60 20.70 2.50
N ILE A 269 -20.70 21.15 1.92
CA ILE A 269 -20.72 22.01 0.75
C ILE A 269 -21.22 23.39 1.17
N TYR A 270 -20.40 24.41 0.95
CA TYR A 270 -20.75 25.81 1.14
C TYR A 270 -20.95 26.48 -0.21
N SER A 271 -22.15 26.98 -0.47
CA SER A 271 -22.49 27.67 -1.72
C SER A 271 -23.37 28.88 -1.45
N VAL A 272 -23.50 29.74 -2.46
CA VAL A 272 -24.39 30.90 -2.39
C VAL A 272 -25.84 30.43 -2.56
N ALA A 273 -26.72 30.82 -1.64
CA ALA A 273 -28.14 30.51 -1.68
C ALA A 273 -28.90 31.54 -2.54
N CYS A 274 -29.76 31.07 -3.45
CA CYS A 274 -30.71 31.93 -4.18
C CYS A 274 -32.00 32.13 -3.37
N SER A 275 -32.61 33.32 -3.44
CA SER A 275 -33.94 33.54 -2.83
C SER A 275 -35.01 32.68 -3.50
N THR A 276 -35.83 32.00 -2.70
CA THR A 276 -37.03 31.26 -3.14
C THR A 276 -38.30 32.10 -3.14
N ASP A 277 -38.23 33.35 -2.67
CA ASP A 277 -39.38 34.26 -2.64
C ASP A 277 -39.52 34.97 -4.01
N PRO A 278 -40.58 34.68 -4.77
CA PRO A 278 -40.80 35.27 -6.09
C PRO A 278 -41.10 36.78 -6.07
N ASN A 279 -41.20 37.42 -4.89
CA ASN A 279 -41.54 38.83 -4.73
C ASN A 279 -40.35 39.73 -4.33
N THR A 280 -39.13 39.19 -4.16
CA THR A 280 -37.98 40.01 -3.73
C THR A 280 -37.40 40.82 -4.90
N ILE A 281 -37.61 42.15 -4.88
CA ILE A 281 -37.05 43.08 -5.87
C ILE A 281 -35.64 43.50 -5.42
N GLY A 282 -34.62 43.30 -6.25
CA GLY A 282 -33.29 43.92 -6.08
C GLY A 282 -32.25 43.21 -5.21
N GLY A 283 -32.47 41.95 -4.79
CA GLY A 283 -31.46 41.20 -4.02
C GLY A 283 -31.75 39.69 -3.95
N LEU A 284 -31.19 38.92 -4.87
CA LEU A 284 -31.37 37.46 -4.98
C LEU A 284 -30.35 36.63 -4.17
N ASP A 285 -29.34 37.27 -3.55
CA ASP A 285 -28.30 36.61 -2.75
C ASP A 285 -28.71 36.62 -1.27
N LYS A 286 -29.09 35.45 -0.72
CA LYS A 286 -29.40 35.29 0.71
C LYS A 286 -28.16 35.07 1.59
N GLY A 287 -26.95 35.11 1.01
CA GLY A 287 -25.71 34.76 1.66
C GLY A 287 -25.31 33.31 1.39
N TRP A 288 -24.53 32.74 2.30
CA TRP A 288 -23.99 31.39 2.18
C TRP A 288 -24.89 30.37 2.87
N GLU A 289 -25.10 29.23 2.23
CA GLU A 289 -25.73 28.05 2.83
C GLU A 289 -24.74 26.89 2.90
N MET A 290 -25.00 25.98 3.84
CA MET A 290 -24.23 24.75 4.03
C MET A 290 -25.13 23.54 3.79
N THR A 291 -24.67 22.61 2.95
CA THR A 291 -25.25 21.28 2.76
C THR A 291 -24.31 20.23 3.34
N ASP A 292 -24.85 19.31 4.14
CA ASP A 292 -24.11 18.18 4.71
C ASP A 292 -24.55 16.87 4.05
N ILE A 293 -23.63 16.22 3.34
CA ILE A 293 -23.84 14.94 2.65
C ILE A 293 -23.06 13.87 3.40
N ARG A 294 -23.77 12.81 3.82
CA ARG A 294 -23.20 11.67 4.54
C ARG A 294 -23.63 10.37 3.88
N GLU A 295 -22.67 9.68 3.28
CA GLU A 295 -22.87 8.44 2.56
C GLU A 295 -22.16 7.28 3.25
N VAL A 296 -22.86 6.15 3.29
CA VAL A 296 -22.32 4.85 3.67
C VAL A 296 -22.43 3.97 2.44
N TYR A 297 -21.31 3.35 2.07
CA TYR A 297 -21.23 2.43 0.96
C TYR A 297 -21.31 1.00 1.49
N ASN A 298 -22.28 0.28 0.98
CA ASN A 298 -22.43 -1.13 1.17
C ASN A 298 -21.85 -1.85 -0.05
N LEU A 299 -20.93 -2.78 0.19
CA LEU A 299 -20.34 -3.63 -0.84
C LEU A 299 -20.93 -5.03 -0.71
N SER A 300 -21.75 -5.41 -1.70
CA SER A 300 -22.23 -6.77 -1.86
C SER A 300 -21.35 -7.47 -2.90
N LEU A 301 -20.77 -8.60 -2.53
CA LEU A 301 -19.84 -9.38 -3.34
C LEU A 301 -20.41 -10.76 -3.61
N LYS A 302 -20.39 -11.18 -4.88
CA LYS A 302 -20.49 -12.59 -5.25
C LYS A 302 -19.09 -13.16 -5.44
N SER A 303 -18.37 -13.35 -4.34
CA SER A 303 -16.97 -13.79 -4.36
C SER A 303 -16.83 -15.32 -4.24
N LYS A 304 -15.62 -15.81 -4.41
CA LYS A 304 -15.24 -17.22 -4.37
C LYS A 304 -14.04 -17.39 -3.47
N ARG A 305 -13.92 -18.55 -2.81
CA ARG A 305 -12.73 -18.93 -2.05
C ARG A 305 -12.24 -20.31 -2.44
N LEU A 306 -10.92 -20.50 -2.42
CA LEU A 306 -10.30 -21.74 -2.85
C LEU A 306 -10.71 -22.88 -1.93
N LYS A 307 -11.29 -23.93 -2.52
CA LYS A 307 -11.75 -25.14 -1.81
C LYS A 307 -10.78 -26.29 -1.99
N LYS A 308 -10.26 -26.47 -3.20
CA LYS A 308 -9.39 -27.61 -3.52
C LYS A 308 -8.43 -27.30 -4.65
N ILE A 309 -7.20 -27.81 -4.54
CA ILE A 309 -6.24 -27.92 -5.65
C ILE A 309 -6.12 -29.40 -5.98
N ASN A 310 -6.19 -29.78 -7.25
CA ASN A 310 -6.10 -31.17 -7.67
C ASN A 310 -5.21 -31.36 -8.91
N SER A 311 -4.62 -32.54 -9.03
CA SER A 311 -3.90 -33.01 -10.21
C SER A 311 -3.79 -34.53 -10.18
N ASN A 312 -3.01 -35.10 -11.09
CA ASN A 312 -2.67 -36.51 -11.11
C ASN A 312 -1.79 -36.97 -9.92
N VAL A 313 -1.11 -36.05 -9.21
CA VAL A 313 -0.21 -36.42 -8.10
C VAL A 313 -0.87 -36.41 -6.71
N GLY A 314 -2.05 -35.77 -6.57
CA GLY A 314 -2.76 -35.67 -5.30
C GLY A 314 -3.73 -34.49 -5.25
N SER A 315 -4.13 -34.07 -4.04
CA SER A 315 -4.96 -32.88 -3.86
C SER A 315 -4.69 -32.16 -2.53
N VAL A 316 -5.01 -30.88 -2.47
CA VAL A 316 -5.00 -30.08 -1.23
C VAL A 316 -6.39 -29.52 -1.01
N ILE A 317 -6.95 -29.70 0.18
CA ILE A 317 -8.31 -29.28 0.57
C ILE A 317 -8.20 -28.17 1.62
N PHE A 318 -9.01 -27.14 1.46
CA PHE A 318 -9.14 -26.00 2.37
C PHE A 318 -10.49 -26.06 3.08
N GLU A 319 -10.49 -26.07 4.41
CA GLU A 319 -11.68 -26.25 5.23
C GLU A 319 -12.08 -24.93 5.91
N TYR A 320 -13.33 -24.49 5.73
CA TYR A 320 -13.85 -23.24 6.29
C TYR A 320 -15.06 -23.49 7.20
N ASN A 321 -14.82 -23.67 8.50
CA ASN A 321 -15.86 -24.13 9.44
C ASN A 321 -16.33 -23.07 10.44
N LYS A 322 -15.62 -21.94 10.58
CA LYS A 322 -15.99 -20.86 11.52
C LYS A 322 -16.60 -19.67 10.78
N ILE A 323 -17.84 -19.31 11.13
CA ILE A 323 -18.54 -18.16 10.54
C ILE A 323 -17.88 -16.85 10.98
N ARG A 324 -17.85 -15.89 10.07
CA ARG A 324 -17.40 -14.52 10.34
C ARG A 324 -18.56 -13.64 10.76
N GLU A 325 -18.52 -13.14 11.99
CA GLU A 325 -19.55 -12.25 12.54
C GLU A 325 -19.34 -10.77 12.19
N ASP A 326 -18.21 -10.44 11.55
CA ASP A 326 -17.89 -9.10 11.04
C ASP A 326 -18.50 -8.82 9.65
N ILE A 327 -19.29 -9.75 9.13
CA ILE A 327 -20.03 -9.67 7.87
C ILE A 327 -21.53 -9.54 8.17
N ILE A 328 -22.24 -8.65 7.47
CA ILE A 328 -23.67 -8.34 7.73
C ILE A 328 -24.56 -9.50 7.30
N THR A 329 -24.39 -9.98 6.07
CA THR A 329 -25.06 -11.16 5.52
C THR A 329 -24.11 -11.87 4.54
N GLY A 330 -24.22 -13.19 4.40
CA GLY A 330 -23.41 -13.96 3.45
C GLY A 330 -22.88 -15.29 3.97
N SER A 331 -21.92 -15.88 3.23
CA SER A 331 -21.28 -17.17 3.52
C SER A 331 -19.82 -17.02 3.99
N GLY A 332 -19.44 -15.83 4.47
CA GLY A 332 -18.12 -15.52 4.99
C GLY A 332 -17.70 -16.45 6.13
N LYS A 333 -16.60 -17.17 5.95
CA LYS A 333 -16.03 -18.09 6.95
C LYS A 333 -14.51 -17.99 6.98
N LEU A 334 -13.93 -18.30 8.14
CA LEU A 334 -12.50 -18.39 8.35
C LEU A 334 -11.97 -19.75 7.92
N LEU A 335 -10.73 -19.77 7.39
CA LEU A 335 -9.97 -20.97 7.07
C LEU A 335 -9.58 -21.65 8.37
N THR A 336 -10.15 -22.83 8.64
CA THR A 336 -9.92 -23.59 9.87
C THR A 336 -9.01 -24.79 9.67
N GLY A 337 -8.77 -25.22 8.43
CA GLY A 337 -7.84 -26.31 8.17
C GLY A 337 -7.35 -26.41 6.73
N ILE A 338 -6.19 -27.06 6.56
CA ILE A 338 -5.57 -27.37 5.26
C ILE A 338 -5.11 -28.82 5.30
N LYS A 339 -5.60 -29.64 4.37
CA LYS A 339 -5.23 -31.07 4.27
C LYS A 339 -4.70 -31.42 2.89
N ALA A 340 -3.51 -31.99 2.83
CA ALA A 340 -2.92 -32.49 1.60
C ALA A 340 -3.03 -34.02 1.54
N TYR A 341 -3.42 -34.53 0.38
CA TYR A 341 -3.57 -35.94 0.05
C TYR A 341 -2.69 -36.28 -1.14
N ASN A 342 -2.04 -37.43 -1.10
CA ASN A 342 -1.42 -37.98 -2.30
C ASN A 342 -2.44 -38.66 -3.22
N PHE A 343 -2.00 -39.12 -4.39
CA PHE A 343 -2.85 -39.82 -5.36
C PHE A 343 -3.50 -41.12 -4.85
N LYS A 344 -3.02 -41.69 -3.73
CA LYS A 344 -3.63 -42.85 -3.04
C LYS A 344 -4.63 -42.43 -1.95
N ASN A 345 -5.00 -41.14 -1.88
CA ASN A 345 -5.86 -40.55 -0.84
C ASN A 345 -5.32 -40.70 0.59
N ILE A 346 -4.01 -40.84 0.75
CA ILE A 346 -3.36 -40.82 2.06
C ILE A 346 -3.04 -39.37 2.42
N VAL A 347 -3.40 -38.97 3.64
CA VAL A 347 -3.08 -37.64 4.19
C VAL A 347 -1.56 -37.53 4.38
N VAL A 348 -0.97 -36.49 3.78
CA VAL A 348 0.47 -36.14 3.91
C VAL A 348 0.69 -34.81 4.62
N LYS A 349 -0.37 -34.03 4.85
CA LYS A 349 -0.35 -32.82 5.67
C LYS A 349 -1.73 -32.58 6.25
N ASP A 350 -1.79 -32.22 7.53
CA ASP A 350 -3.05 -31.90 8.22
C ASP A 350 -2.81 -30.73 9.19
N LEU A 351 -3.35 -29.57 8.84
CA LEU A 351 -3.24 -28.35 9.64
C LEU A 351 -4.60 -27.89 10.17
N SER A 352 -4.61 -27.42 11.42
CA SER A 352 -5.72 -26.72 12.05
C SER A 352 -5.35 -25.26 12.38
N LEU A 353 -6.25 -24.32 12.12
CA LEU A 353 -6.05 -22.88 12.37
C LEU A 353 -7.07 -22.37 13.39
N ASN A 354 -6.60 -21.62 14.40
CA ASN A 354 -7.44 -21.02 15.43
C ASN A 354 -7.31 -19.49 15.46
N TYR A 355 -8.36 -18.84 16.00
CA TYR A 355 -8.50 -17.39 15.93
C TYR A 355 -9.09 -16.80 17.20
N ASP A 356 -8.56 -15.66 17.60
CA ASP A 356 -9.19 -14.75 18.56
C ASP A 356 -10.02 -13.70 17.84
N GLN A 357 -10.96 -13.10 18.57
CA GLN A 357 -11.77 -12.00 18.10
C GLN A 357 -11.57 -10.79 19.01
N THR A 358 -11.66 -9.58 18.47
CA THR A 358 -11.73 -8.35 19.27
C THR A 358 -12.98 -8.32 20.15
N ASP A 359 -12.80 -7.81 21.36
CA ASP A 359 -13.85 -7.61 22.37
C ASP A 359 -13.73 -6.18 22.93
N ARG A 360 -14.20 -5.19 22.17
CA ARG A 360 -14.19 -3.76 22.56
C ARG A 360 -15.62 -3.21 22.54
N ALA A 361 -15.95 -2.39 23.54
CA ALA A 361 -17.23 -1.69 23.64
C ALA A 361 -17.46 -0.68 22.50
N ILE A 362 -18.73 -0.54 22.14
CA ILE A 362 -19.24 0.24 21.00
C ILE A 362 -18.94 1.75 21.10
N ASP A 363 -18.51 2.34 19.98
CA ASP A 363 -18.52 3.79 19.76
C ASP A 363 -19.87 4.27 19.18
N TYR A 364 -20.77 4.76 20.03
CA TYR A 364 -22.12 5.18 19.63
C TYR A 364 -22.16 6.49 18.81
N ARG A 365 -21.09 7.29 18.83
CA ARG A 365 -21.04 8.61 18.14
C ARG A 365 -21.12 8.42 16.63
N MET A 366 -20.21 7.61 16.11
CA MET A 366 -20.16 7.29 14.68
C MET A 366 -21.40 6.52 14.22
N ALA A 367 -21.93 5.62 15.07
CA ALA A 367 -23.09 4.81 14.74
C ALA A 367 -24.34 5.67 14.56
N THR A 368 -24.49 6.70 15.40
CA THR A 368 -25.55 7.71 15.30
C THR A 368 -25.33 8.61 14.09
N TRP A 369 -24.08 9.03 13.86
CA TRP A 369 -23.71 9.89 12.72
C TRP A 369 -24.04 9.26 11.37
N TYR A 370 -23.71 7.97 11.22
CA TYR A 370 -23.86 7.19 9.99
C TYR A 370 -25.15 6.36 9.93
N ARG A 371 -25.86 6.20 11.05
CA ARG A 371 -27.04 5.31 11.21
C ARG A 371 -26.71 3.84 10.91
N LEU A 372 -25.59 3.35 11.45
CA LEU A 372 -25.09 1.99 11.22
C LEU A 372 -25.61 0.97 12.24
N ASN A 373 -25.67 -0.30 11.83
CA ASN A 373 -25.84 -1.45 12.74
C ASN A 373 -24.48 -1.83 13.35
N LEU A 374 -24.43 -1.98 14.66
CA LEU A 374 -23.22 -2.00 15.49
C LEU A 374 -22.54 -3.37 15.58
N ASN A 375 -23.31 -4.47 15.49
CA ASN A 375 -22.83 -5.81 15.86
C ASN A 375 -21.78 -6.43 14.93
N THR A 376 -21.44 -5.77 13.82
CA THR A 376 -20.50 -6.28 12.79
C THR A 376 -19.20 -5.48 12.71
N ILE A 377 -19.25 -4.16 12.90
CA ILE A 377 -18.12 -3.25 12.66
C ILE A 377 -17.06 -3.23 13.78
N GLU A 378 -17.35 -3.84 14.92
CA GLU A 378 -16.44 -3.99 16.07
C GLU A 378 -15.63 -5.28 16.06
N LYS A 379 -16.10 -6.29 15.32
CA LYS A 379 -15.54 -7.64 15.33
C LYS A 379 -14.41 -7.73 14.30
N ARG A 380 -13.27 -8.26 14.72
CA ARG A 380 -12.12 -8.55 13.86
C ARG A 380 -11.46 -9.83 14.34
N TYR A 381 -11.07 -10.70 13.42
CA TYR A 381 -10.44 -11.99 13.74
C TYR A 381 -8.93 -11.94 13.54
N PHE A 382 -8.18 -12.50 14.48
CA PHE A 382 -6.72 -12.58 14.45
C PHE A 382 -6.29 -14.05 14.54
N LEU A 383 -5.46 -14.50 13.59
CA LEU A 383 -4.93 -15.88 13.59
C LEU A 383 -3.99 -16.07 14.78
N THR A 384 -4.31 -16.98 15.70
CA THR A 384 -3.53 -17.19 16.92
C THR A 384 -2.65 -18.42 16.87
N THR A 385 -3.10 -19.50 16.24
CA THR A 385 -2.30 -20.73 16.14
C THR A 385 -2.48 -21.45 14.83
N ILE A 386 -1.41 -22.08 14.34
CA ILE A 386 -1.45 -23.11 13.31
C ILE A 386 -0.89 -24.39 13.92
N ILE A 387 -1.70 -25.44 14.00
CA ILE A 387 -1.33 -26.74 14.56
C ILE A 387 -1.13 -27.71 13.40
N ASP A 388 0.03 -28.33 13.32
CA ASP A 388 0.27 -29.48 12.47
C ASP A 388 -0.08 -30.76 13.24
N ASN A 389 -1.24 -31.34 12.91
CA ASN A 389 -1.79 -32.50 13.61
C ASN A 389 -0.97 -33.77 13.35
N MET A 390 -0.23 -33.81 12.23
CA MET A 390 0.66 -34.94 11.92
C MET A 390 2.00 -34.79 12.63
N ALA A 391 2.62 -33.61 12.52
CA ALA A 391 3.91 -33.32 13.14
C ALA A 391 3.84 -33.11 14.66
N LEU A 392 2.63 -32.93 15.21
CA LEU A 392 2.38 -32.53 16.60
C LEU A 392 3.14 -31.25 16.97
N SER A 393 3.15 -30.30 16.04
CA SER A 393 3.90 -29.05 16.17
C SER A 393 2.97 -27.86 15.99
N THR A 394 3.36 -26.68 16.49
CA THR A 394 2.45 -25.54 16.56
C THR A 394 3.20 -24.22 16.37
N TYR A 395 2.68 -23.38 15.49
CA TYR A 395 2.96 -21.94 15.49
C TYR A 395 1.99 -21.23 16.42
N LYS A 396 2.46 -20.23 17.17
CA LYS A 396 1.58 -19.29 17.89
C LYS A 396 1.93 -17.84 17.55
N PHE A 397 0.92 -16.99 17.52
CA PHE A 397 1.02 -15.59 17.16
C PHE A 397 0.37 -14.72 18.23
N LYS A 398 1.03 -13.63 18.63
CA LYS A 398 0.46 -12.61 19.54
C LYS A 398 0.51 -11.23 18.91
N TYR A 399 -0.51 -10.43 19.18
CA TYR A 399 -0.70 -9.11 18.58
C TYR A 399 -0.75 -8.01 19.65
N ASP A 400 -0.33 -6.80 19.29
CA ASP A 400 -0.39 -5.64 20.18
C ASP A 400 -1.84 -5.22 20.44
N ARG A 401 -2.29 -5.33 21.69
CA ARG A 401 -3.51 -4.69 22.21
C ARG A 401 -4.73 -4.73 21.25
N ILE A 402 -5.09 -5.89 20.72
CA ILE A 402 -6.18 -6.00 19.72
C ILE A 402 -7.52 -5.40 20.21
N ASN A 403 -7.81 -5.46 21.51
CA ASN A 403 -9.02 -4.88 22.11
C ASN A 403 -8.96 -3.35 22.26
N SER A 404 -7.81 -2.72 21.95
CA SER A 404 -7.67 -1.26 21.83
C SER A 404 -7.95 -0.77 20.40
N LEU A 405 -8.19 -1.65 19.43
CA LEU A 405 -8.60 -1.24 18.08
C LEU A 405 -10.00 -0.62 18.13
N PRO A 406 -10.21 0.61 17.62
CA PRO A 406 -11.54 1.19 17.54
C PRO A 406 -12.42 0.44 16.52
N SER A 407 -13.74 0.57 16.64
CA SER A 407 -14.68 0.05 15.63
C SER A 407 -14.38 0.66 14.25
N ARG A 408 -14.65 -0.09 13.17
CA ARG A 408 -14.50 0.44 11.80
C ARG A 408 -15.33 1.70 11.63
N PHE A 409 -14.78 2.70 10.93
CA PHE A 409 -15.32 4.05 10.72
C PHE A 409 -15.43 4.95 11.98
N SER A 410 -14.77 4.59 13.08
CA SER A 410 -14.66 5.48 14.24
C SER A 410 -13.87 6.75 13.91
N PHE A 411 -14.16 7.83 14.64
CA PHE A 411 -13.43 9.09 14.58
C PHE A 411 -12.09 9.04 15.34
N GLU A 412 -11.79 7.93 16.01
CA GLU A 412 -10.53 7.61 16.69
C GLU A 412 -9.42 7.16 15.71
N GLN A 413 -9.22 7.98 14.68
CA GLN A 413 -8.19 7.76 13.66
C GLN A 413 -7.41 9.04 13.36
N ASP A 414 -6.16 8.88 12.94
CA ASP A 414 -5.33 9.97 12.45
C ASP A 414 -5.65 10.33 10.98
N LYS A 415 -4.95 11.34 10.42
CA LYS A 415 -5.12 11.74 9.01
C LYS A 415 -4.77 10.65 7.99
N ASP A 416 -4.08 9.58 8.40
CA ASP A 416 -3.66 8.46 7.56
C ASP A 416 -4.57 7.21 7.71
N GLY A 417 -5.51 7.25 8.65
CA GLY A 417 -6.48 6.19 8.94
C GLY A 417 -6.01 5.17 9.98
N TYR A 418 -4.92 5.42 10.70
CA TYR A 418 -4.46 4.56 11.79
C TYR A 418 -5.13 4.91 13.12
N PRO A 419 -5.27 3.94 14.04
CA PRO A 419 -5.87 4.19 15.35
C PRO A 419 -5.16 5.31 16.12
N LYS A 420 -5.94 6.11 16.85
CA LYS A 420 -5.42 7.06 17.84
C LYS A 420 -6.37 7.25 19.01
N TYR A 421 -5.90 7.81 20.12
CA TYR A 421 -6.80 8.24 21.18
C TYR A 421 -7.49 9.57 20.81
N ALA A 422 -8.78 9.52 20.49
CA ALA A 422 -9.56 10.73 20.20
C ALA A 422 -11.04 10.62 20.61
N TYR A 423 -11.28 10.33 21.89
CA TYR A 423 -12.64 10.18 22.43
C TYR A 423 -13.47 11.49 22.41
N LEU A 424 -12.85 12.64 22.17
CA LEU A 424 -13.55 13.93 22.03
C LEU A 424 -13.93 14.26 20.59
N ASN A 425 -13.44 13.51 19.59
CA ASN A 425 -13.82 13.74 18.19
C ASN A 425 -15.32 13.39 18.03
N THR A 426 -16.11 14.33 17.51
CA THR A 426 -17.56 14.18 17.33
C THR A 426 -18.00 14.16 15.87
N SER A 427 -17.06 14.39 14.93
CA SER A 427 -17.31 14.42 13.50
C SER A 427 -16.12 13.82 12.71
N PRO A 428 -16.26 13.57 11.41
CA PRO A 428 -15.15 13.12 10.56
C PRO A 428 -14.40 14.28 9.86
N TYR A 429 -14.66 15.55 10.22
CA TYR A 429 -14.07 16.70 9.54
C TYR A 429 -12.96 17.35 10.36
N PRO A 430 -11.87 17.81 9.71
CA PRO A 430 -10.74 18.41 10.40
C PRO A 430 -11.16 19.70 11.13
N ALA A 431 -10.49 19.99 12.25
CA ALA A 431 -10.64 21.25 12.94
C ALA A 431 -10.28 22.46 12.04
N MET A 432 -10.96 23.59 12.24
CA MET A 432 -10.79 24.82 11.44
C MET A 432 -9.33 25.27 11.28
N GLN A 433 -8.49 25.08 12.31
CA GLN A 433 -7.07 25.45 12.27
C GLN A 433 -6.26 24.72 11.20
N TYR A 434 -6.74 23.56 10.71
CA TYR A 434 -6.10 22.79 9.66
C TYR A 434 -6.59 23.17 8.25
N LEU A 435 -7.56 24.08 8.14
CA LEU A 435 -8.16 24.53 6.89
C LEU A 435 -7.59 25.89 6.49
N ASN A 436 -6.61 25.88 5.59
CA ASN A 436 -5.90 27.08 5.18
C ASN A 436 -6.51 27.67 3.89
N LEU A 437 -7.55 28.50 4.03
CA LEU A 437 -8.09 29.32 2.94
C LEU A 437 -8.57 30.68 3.47
N ASP A 438 -8.15 31.76 2.80
CA ASP A 438 -8.58 33.13 3.09
C ASP A 438 -10.11 33.24 3.04
N ASN A 439 -10.69 33.90 4.04
CA ASN A 439 -12.13 34.14 4.20
C ASN A 439 -13.00 32.88 4.40
N PHE A 440 -12.46 31.66 4.46
CA PHE A 440 -13.29 30.46 4.69
C PHE A 440 -13.96 30.47 6.07
N GLU A 441 -13.26 30.92 7.11
CA GLU A 441 -13.86 31.09 8.44
C GLU A 441 -15.06 32.06 8.42
N ALA A 442 -14.96 33.16 7.66
CA ALA A 442 -16.07 34.09 7.52
C ALA A 442 -17.28 33.47 6.82
N ILE A 443 -17.05 32.53 5.88
CA ILE A 443 -18.11 31.77 5.20
C ILE A 443 -18.76 30.80 6.19
N VAL A 444 -17.98 30.00 6.92
CA VAL A 444 -18.49 29.07 7.94
C VAL A 444 -19.28 29.81 9.03
N ASN A 445 -18.81 30.97 9.46
CA ASN A 445 -19.53 31.78 10.45
C ASN A 445 -20.86 32.32 9.92
N LYS A 446 -20.99 32.56 8.60
CA LYS A 446 -22.24 33.01 7.96
C LYS A 446 -23.21 31.86 7.67
N ALA A 447 -22.69 30.73 7.17
CA ALA A 447 -23.49 29.58 6.75
C ALA A 447 -23.81 28.58 7.89
N GLY A 448 -23.03 28.63 8.98
CA GLY A 448 -23.07 27.65 10.07
C GLY A 448 -22.15 26.45 9.87
N GLY A 449 -22.19 25.50 10.80
CA GLY A 449 -21.45 24.23 10.71
C GLY A 449 -20.12 24.17 11.45
N LYS A 450 -19.72 25.24 12.16
CA LYS A 450 -18.48 25.28 12.97
C LYS A 450 -18.37 24.12 13.97
N GLN A 451 -19.50 23.66 14.52
CA GLN A 451 -19.57 22.52 15.44
C GLN A 451 -19.14 21.18 14.83
N TYR A 452 -19.10 21.07 13.50
CA TYR A 452 -18.62 19.89 12.80
C TYR A 452 -17.11 19.92 12.56
N LEU A 453 -16.45 21.06 12.73
CA LEU A 453 -15.03 21.24 12.40
C LEU A 453 -14.20 21.19 13.69
N THR A 454 -14.22 20.02 14.33
CA THR A 454 -13.68 19.81 15.68
C THR A 454 -12.66 18.68 15.78
N SER A 455 -12.56 17.81 14.78
CA SER A 455 -11.71 16.62 14.91
C SER A 455 -10.25 16.95 14.74
N ASP A 456 -9.48 16.50 15.71
CA ASP A 456 -8.03 16.49 15.62
C ASP A 456 -7.59 15.26 14.82
N PHE A 457 -6.73 15.46 13.83
CA PHE A 457 -6.16 14.40 13.00
C PHE A 457 -4.64 14.24 13.16
N GLU A 458 -4.07 14.90 14.16
CA GLU A 458 -2.67 14.69 14.52
C GLU A 458 -2.41 13.23 14.90
N TYR A 459 -1.16 12.84 14.72
CA TYR A 459 -0.69 11.49 14.96
C TYR A 459 -0.54 11.22 16.47
N ASP A 460 -0.82 9.99 16.89
CA ASP A 460 -0.66 9.56 18.29
C ASP A 460 0.33 8.40 18.39
N LYS A 461 1.48 8.70 18.99
CA LYS A 461 2.56 7.73 19.18
C LYS A 461 2.18 6.51 20.04
N ASN A 462 1.20 6.62 20.93
CA ASN A 462 0.83 5.54 21.85
C ASN A 462 -0.01 4.45 21.16
N TYR A 463 -0.55 4.74 19.98
CA TYR A 463 -1.39 3.85 19.19
C TYR A 463 -0.71 3.36 17.91
N SER A 464 0.53 3.79 17.65
CA SER A 464 1.38 3.22 16.61
C SER A 464 1.58 1.73 16.84
N GLY A 465 1.15 0.92 15.88
CA GLY A 465 1.35 -0.53 15.87
C GLY A 465 0.27 -1.36 16.58
N VAL A 466 -0.80 -0.75 17.09
CA VAL A 466 -1.95 -1.49 17.64
C VAL A 466 -2.52 -2.44 16.57
N GLY A 467 -2.70 -3.71 16.95
CA GLY A 467 -3.14 -4.78 16.06
C GLY A 467 -2.01 -5.47 15.28
N ASN A 468 -0.76 -5.00 15.37
CA ASN A 468 0.36 -5.66 14.69
C ASN A 468 0.83 -6.90 15.45
N LEU A 469 1.40 -7.86 14.70
CA LEU A 469 2.04 -9.06 15.22
C LEU A 469 3.32 -8.68 15.98
N ILE A 470 3.40 -9.05 17.26
CA ILE A 470 4.52 -8.72 18.16
C ILE A 470 5.30 -9.94 18.63
N GLU A 471 4.74 -11.15 18.47
CA GLU A 471 5.43 -12.38 18.88
C GLU A 471 5.03 -13.55 17.98
N ILE A 472 6.03 -14.35 17.59
CA ILE A 472 5.89 -15.63 16.89
C ILE A 472 6.57 -16.71 17.73
N GLU A 473 5.82 -17.70 18.20
CA GLU A 473 6.38 -18.96 18.73
C GLU A 473 6.41 -19.98 17.58
N TYR A 474 7.59 -20.48 17.25
CA TYR A 474 7.77 -21.46 16.17
C TYR A 474 7.47 -22.89 16.65
N PRO A 475 7.27 -23.84 15.73
CA PRO A 475 7.20 -25.28 16.02
C PRO A 475 8.34 -25.80 16.91
N THR A 476 9.53 -25.21 16.80
CA THR A 476 10.70 -25.54 17.64
C THR A 476 10.64 -25.04 19.07
N LYS A 477 9.64 -24.22 19.42
CA LYS A 477 9.58 -23.43 20.65
C LYS A 477 10.54 -22.24 20.72
N GLY A 478 11.28 -21.97 19.63
CA GLY A 478 11.92 -20.67 19.47
C GLY A 478 10.87 -19.55 19.43
N ILE A 479 11.28 -18.34 19.83
CA ILE A 479 10.40 -17.17 19.87
C ILE A 479 11.07 -16.01 19.13
N THR A 480 10.33 -15.35 18.25
CA THR A 480 10.70 -14.04 17.70
C THR A 480 9.76 -12.99 18.29
N LYS A 481 10.33 -11.94 18.87
CA LYS A 481 9.60 -10.76 19.35
C LYS A 481 9.87 -9.58 18.43
N ILE A 482 8.83 -8.84 18.08
CA ILE A 482 8.87 -7.66 17.22
C ILE A 482 8.38 -6.45 18.01
N SER A 483 9.19 -5.40 18.05
CA SER A 483 8.83 -4.10 18.62
C SER A 483 8.68 -3.06 17.52
N TYR A 484 7.65 -2.23 17.65
CA TYR A 484 7.33 -1.17 16.70
C TYR A 484 7.54 0.20 17.33
N GLU A 485 7.85 1.19 16.49
CA GLU A 485 7.87 2.60 16.85
C GLU A 485 7.09 3.42 15.81
N PRO A 486 6.63 4.64 16.15
CA PRO A 486 6.08 5.59 15.20
C PRO A 486 7.10 6.01 14.13
N HIS A 487 6.60 6.55 13.02
CA HIS A 487 7.42 7.12 11.95
C HIS A 487 7.98 8.50 12.36
N TYR A 488 9.03 8.52 13.20
CA TYR A 488 9.65 9.74 13.69
C TYR A 488 10.68 10.35 12.71
N GLY A 489 10.91 11.66 12.88
CA GLY A 489 12.06 12.39 12.35
C GLY A 489 12.13 13.82 12.90
N SER A 490 12.93 14.66 12.26
CA SER A 490 13.01 16.08 12.56
C SER A 490 12.13 16.91 11.61
N GLU A 491 11.51 17.96 12.14
CA GLU A 491 10.75 18.92 11.34
C GLU A 491 11.19 20.35 11.66
N VAL A 492 11.41 21.17 10.64
CA VAL A 492 11.68 22.60 10.83
C VAL A 492 10.36 23.35 10.76
N ARG A 493 9.94 23.94 11.89
CA ARG A 493 8.73 24.77 11.94
C ARG A 493 9.11 26.23 12.10
N LYS A 494 8.36 27.09 11.41
CA LYS A 494 8.39 28.52 11.63
C LYS A 494 7.65 28.82 12.93
N VAL A 495 8.32 29.42 13.90
CA VAL A 495 7.73 29.77 15.20
C VAL A 495 7.88 31.25 15.49
N ASN A 496 6.85 31.83 16.09
CA ASN A 496 6.90 33.17 16.61
C ASN A 496 7.64 33.14 17.95
N VAL A 497 8.77 33.84 18.03
CA VAL A 497 9.56 33.99 19.24
C VAL A 497 9.44 35.43 19.72
N SER A 498 9.09 35.61 20.99
CA SER A 498 9.15 36.88 21.69
C SER A 498 10.08 36.77 22.89
N LEU A 499 10.82 37.84 23.17
CA LEU A 499 11.57 38.01 24.40
C LEU A 499 10.65 38.64 25.44
N GLY A 500 10.86 38.34 26.72
CA GLY A 500 9.98 38.89 27.73
C GLY A 500 10.19 38.28 29.10
N GLY A 501 9.40 38.76 30.06
CA GLY A 501 9.42 38.26 31.42
C GLY A 501 8.18 38.70 32.19
N SER A 502 8.04 38.12 33.38
CA SER A 502 7.00 38.53 34.33
C SER A 502 7.64 39.09 35.59
N ILE A 503 7.01 40.11 36.16
CA ILE A 503 7.43 40.79 37.37
C ILE A 503 6.26 40.77 38.34
N SER A 504 6.51 40.28 39.54
CA SER A 504 5.59 40.40 40.66
C SER A 504 6.18 41.40 41.64
N LEU A 505 5.42 42.43 41.96
CA LEU A 505 5.71 43.40 43.01
C LEU A 505 4.69 43.19 44.13
N ARG A 506 5.13 43.22 45.37
CA ARG A 506 4.26 43.16 46.53
C ARG A 506 4.79 44.09 47.61
N THR A 507 4.02 45.14 47.85
CA THR A 507 4.22 46.02 48.99
C THR A 507 3.47 45.46 50.19
N ASN A 508 4.03 45.67 51.39
CA ASN A 508 3.33 45.37 52.63
C ASN A 508 3.29 46.59 53.56
N CYS A 509 2.36 46.61 54.50
CA CYS A 509 2.17 47.78 55.37
C CYS A 509 3.30 48.05 56.37
N ALA A 510 4.23 47.12 56.52
CA ALA A 510 5.43 47.29 57.36
C ALA A 510 6.66 47.80 56.58
N SER A 511 6.65 47.76 55.24
CA SER A 511 7.82 48.05 54.41
C SER A 511 8.14 49.56 54.34
N ARG A 512 9.43 49.92 54.42
CA ARG A 512 9.94 51.29 54.20
C ARG A 512 11.13 51.25 53.23
N PRO A 513 11.05 51.91 52.06
CA PRO A 513 9.90 52.66 51.52
C PRO A 513 8.71 51.72 51.19
N ARG A 514 7.47 52.26 51.28
CA ARG A 514 6.23 51.48 51.04
C ARG A 514 5.97 51.17 49.57
N ASP A 515 6.54 51.99 48.67
CA ASP A 515 6.43 51.81 47.23
C ASP A 515 7.47 50.80 46.76
N GLU A 516 7.05 49.84 45.94
CA GLU A 516 7.98 48.94 45.25
C GLU A 516 8.03 49.32 43.78
N ILE A 517 9.22 49.68 43.32
CA ILE A 517 9.48 50.01 41.91
C ILE A 517 10.60 49.10 41.41
N LYS A 518 10.37 48.50 40.24
CA LYS A 518 11.37 47.69 39.54
C LYS A 518 11.61 48.25 38.15
N GLU A 519 12.87 48.50 37.85
CA GLU A 519 13.32 48.93 36.54
C GLU A 519 13.98 47.75 35.79
N ILE A 520 13.67 47.62 34.51
CA ILE A 520 14.30 46.66 33.61
C ILE A 520 14.72 47.40 32.35
N ILE A 521 15.97 47.21 31.93
CA ILE A 521 16.45 47.69 30.63
C ILE A 521 16.33 46.54 29.63
N ILE A 522 15.62 46.77 28.54
CA ILE A 522 15.50 45.86 27.41
C ILE A 522 16.20 46.45 26.19
N GLU A 523 16.73 45.61 25.32
CA GLU A 523 17.29 45.99 24.02
C GLU A 523 16.47 45.33 22.92
N ILE A 524 15.92 46.11 21.99
CA ILE A 524 15.13 45.56 20.89
C ILE A 524 16.08 44.96 19.86
N PRO A 525 15.98 43.66 19.54
CA PRO A 525 16.84 43.04 18.53
C PRO A 525 16.70 43.73 17.17
N LEU A 526 17.81 43.86 16.41
CA LEU A 526 17.81 44.48 15.08
C LEU A 526 16.87 43.80 14.08
N ASN A 527 16.59 42.52 14.26
CA ASN A 527 15.70 41.69 13.44
C ASN A 527 14.31 41.44 14.07
N GLY A 528 13.97 42.13 15.16
CA GLY A 528 12.66 42.02 15.83
C GLY A 528 11.63 43.01 15.29
N THR A 529 10.34 42.80 15.63
CA THR A 529 9.27 43.76 15.34
C THR A 529 9.47 45.08 16.09
N ASN A 530 8.87 46.13 15.55
CA ASN A 530 8.92 47.50 16.08
C ASN A 530 7.88 47.75 17.19
N TYR A 531 7.56 46.74 18.00
CA TYR A 531 6.58 46.89 19.07
C TYR A 531 6.89 46.10 20.34
N LEU A 532 6.38 46.62 21.46
CA LEU A 532 6.45 46.08 22.82
C LEU A 532 5.02 45.91 23.35
N GLU A 533 4.73 44.74 23.92
CA GLU A 533 3.48 44.42 24.60
C GLU A 533 3.69 44.44 26.11
N LEU A 534 2.82 45.15 26.83
CA LEU A 534 2.79 45.19 28.28
C LEU A 534 1.41 44.82 28.80
N THR A 535 1.35 43.91 29.76
CA THR A 535 0.14 43.56 30.50
C THR A 535 0.41 43.72 31.99
N GLY A 536 -0.55 44.27 32.73
CA GLY A 536 -0.43 44.45 34.17
C GLY A 536 -1.76 44.19 34.87
N SER A 537 -1.71 43.56 36.03
CA SER A 537 -2.84 43.43 36.96
C SER A 537 -2.38 43.76 38.38
N GLY A 538 -3.31 44.19 39.21
CA GLY A 538 -3.06 44.47 40.61
C GLY A 538 -4.21 43.98 41.48
N SER A 539 -3.91 43.76 42.75
CA SER A 539 -4.89 43.50 43.82
C SER A 539 -4.46 44.23 45.08
N VAL A 540 -5.42 44.73 45.84
CA VAL A 540 -5.20 45.41 47.12
C VAL A 540 -5.91 44.62 48.21
N ASP A 541 -5.21 44.36 49.31
CA ASP A 541 -5.79 43.78 50.52
C ASP A 541 -5.95 44.92 51.55
N TYR A 542 -7.21 45.30 51.79
CA TYR A 542 -7.58 46.42 52.66
C TYR A 542 -7.68 46.01 54.15
N ASP A 543 -7.80 44.71 54.45
CA ASP A 543 -8.09 44.23 55.81
C ASP A 543 -6.82 43.99 56.63
N ARG A 544 -5.69 43.69 55.98
CA ARG A 544 -4.43 43.34 56.67
C ARG A 544 -3.77 44.47 57.43
N CYS A 545 -4.01 45.72 57.03
CA CYS A 545 -3.19 46.84 57.47
C CYS A 545 -3.84 47.74 58.51
N ASN A 546 -5.16 47.63 58.71
CA ASN A 546 -5.87 48.28 59.79
C ASN A 546 -7.25 47.63 60.06
N PRO A 547 -7.31 46.52 60.81
CA PRO A 547 -8.56 45.80 61.07
C PRO A 547 -9.41 46.60 62.08
N GLY A 548 -10.16 47.60 61.61
CA GLY A 548 -11.05 48.39 62.48
C GLY A 548 -11.52 49.74 61.91
N ALA A 549 -10.90 50.25 60.84
CA ALA A 549 -11.41 51.42 60.15
C ALA A 549 -12.32 50.97 59.00
N GLY A 550 -13.62 51.18 59.14
CA GLY A 550 -14.58 50.99 58.05
C GLY A 550 -14.29 51.97 56.91
N HIS A 551 -13.38 51.61 56.01
CA HIS A 551 -13.07 52.39 54.82
C HIS A 551 -14.19 52.18 53.79
N GLY A 552 -15.00 53.22 53.61
CA GLY A 552 -16.03 53.28 52.57
C GLY A 552 -15.40 53.36 51.18
N GLY A 553 -14.98 52.22 50.62
CA GLY A 553 -14.98 51.88 49.19
C GLY A 553 -14.37 52.81 48.12
N LYS A 554 -13.74 53.96 48.43
CA LYS A 554 -13.28 54.93 47.39
C LYS A 554 -12.00 55.72 47.72
N ASP A 555 -11.09 55.17 48.52
CA ASP A 555 -9.82 55.84 48.81
C ASP A 555 -8.74 55.44 47.77
N PHE A 556 -8.51 56.28 46.75
CA PHE A 556 -7.58 56.08 45.63
C PHE A 556 -6.07 56.23 46.00
N HIS A 557 -5.66 55.69 47.14
CA HIS A 557 -4.27 55.83 47.65
C HIS A 557 -3.29 54.79 47.10
N ASP A 558 -3.79 53.78 46.39
CA ASP A 558 -3.01 52.68 45.85
C ASP A 558 -3.01 52.72 44.34
N ARG A 559 -1.84 52.57 43.73
CA ARG A 559 -1.66 52.73 42.29
C ARG A 559 -0.69 51.71 41.75
N ILE A 560 -1.06 51.09 40.65
CA ILE A 560 -0.11 50.38 39.80
C ILE A 560 0.29 51.29 38.64
N GLN A 561 1.58 51.31 38.32
CA GLN A 561 2.08 52.10 37.20
C GLN A 561 3.07 51.32 36.35
N VAL A 562 3.08 51.62 35.06
CA VAL A 562 4.13 51.18 34.15
C VAL A 562 4.51 52.32 33.20
N SER A 563 5.81 52.54 33.02
CA SER A 563 6.34 53.49 32.05
C SER A 563 7.48 52.90 31.23
N VAL A 564 7.60 53.34 29.99
CA VAL A 564 8.63 52.96 29.02
C VAL A 564 9.34 54.21 28.56
N GLN A 565 10.65 54.25 28.78
CA GLN A 565 11.52 55.35 28.34
C GLN A 565 12.48 54.85 27.26
N ASP A 566 12.56 55.55 26.12
CA ASP A 566 13.62 55.34 25.13
C ASP A 566 14.91 55.95 25.69
N LEU A 567 15.92 55.12 25.95
CA LEU A 567 17.20 55.58 26.52
C LEU A 567 18.06 56.33 25.52
N THR A 568 17.74 56.24 24.22
CA THR A 568 18.47 56.93 23.14
C THR A 568 18.07 58.39 23.06
N THR A 569 16.77 58.68 23.16
CA THR A 569 16.22 60.04 23.11
C THR A 569 15.91 60.62 24.49
N SER A 570 16.08 59.82 25.55
CA SER A 570 15.69 60.13 26.94
C SER A 570 14.18 60.44 27.13
N SER A 571 13.34 60.18 26.12
CA SER A 571 11.91 60.49 26.16
C SER A 571 11.07 59.32 26.67
N THR A 572 10.10 59.59 27.54
CA THR A 572 9.07 58.61 27.92
C THR A 572 8.07 58.44 26.78
N ILE A 573 8.02 57.24 26.18
CA ILE A 573 7.19 56.94 25.01
C ILE A 573 5.85 56.28 25.39
N PHE A 574 5.77 55.73 26.61
CA PHE A 574 4.53 55.18 27.16
C PHE A 574 4.55 55.34 28.68
N SER A 575 3.43 55.75 29.26
CA SER A 575 3.26 55.78 30.71
C SER A 575 1.79 55.65 31.03
N VAL A 576 1.44 54.69 31.88
CA VAL A 576 0.09 54.50 32.39
C VAL A 576 0.16 54.22 33.88
N SER A 577 -0.77 54.83 34.61
CA SER A 577 -1.02 54.52 36.01
C SER A 577 -2.50 54.31 36.22
N ARG A 578 -2.85 53.29 37.01
CA ARG A 578 -4.24 52.98 37.39
C ARG A 578 -4.33 53.00 38.90
N ASP A 579 -5.29 53.78 39.41
CA ASP A 579 -5.64 53.74 40.83
C ASP A 579 -6.47 52.48 41.09
N MET A 580 -6.19 51.79 42.19
CA MET A 580 -6.81 50.53 42.58
C MET A 580 -8.11 50.79 43.37
N THR A 581 -9.17 50.03 43.10
CA THR A 581 -10.44 50.07 43.84
C THR A 581 -10.77 48.70 44.46
N GLN A 582 -11.87 48.59 45.22
CA GLN A 582 -12.26 47.37 45.95
C GLN A 582 -12.63 46.18 45.04
N GLU A 583 -12.87 46.42 43.76
CA GLU A 583 -13.06 45.36 42.76
C GLU A 583 -11.70 44.83 42.30
N THR A 584 -11.51 43.51 42.36
CA THR A 584 -10.35 42.85 41.79
C THR A 584 -10.21 43.23 40.31
N ILE A 585 -9.13 43.93 39.93
CA ILE A 585 -8.90 44.29 38.53
C ILE A 585 -8.47 43.03 37.76
N TYR A 586 -9.44 42.30 37.23
CA TYR A 586 -9.19 41.24 36.26
C TYR A 586 -8.79 41.88 34.92
N GLN A 587 -7.54 41.64 34.53
CA GLN A 587 -6.99 41.88 33.19
C GLN A 587 -7.22 43.27 32.59
N THR A 588 -6.29 44.18 32.84
CA THR A 588 -5.96 45.18 31.81
C THR A 588 -4.80 44.64 30.96
N LYS A 589 -5.12 43.93 29.87
CA LYS A 589 -4.39 44.27 28.64
C LYS A 589 -4.63 45.76 28.46
N ALA A 590 -3.59 46.57 28.26
CA ALA A 590 -3.78 47.98 27.92
C ALA A 590 -4.62 48.05 26.64
N SER A 591 -5.93 48.14 26.81
CA SER A 591 -6.90 48.33 25.75
C SER A 591 -7.14 49.82 25.74
N CYS A 592 -6.48 50.51 24.80
CA CYS A 592 -6.95 51.81 24.37
C CYS A 592 -8.42 51.61 23.93
N THR A 593 -9.33 52.31 24.59
CA THR A 593 -10.76 52.31 24.29
C THR A 593 -10.99 52.95 22.93
N THR A 594 -10.91 52.15 21.86
CA THR A 594 -11.62 52.35 20.59
C THR A 594 -11.50 51.06 19.75
N GLY A 595 -12.57 50.26 19.71
CA GLY A 595 -12.80 49.28 18.64
C GLY A 595 -11.79 48.14 18.48
N GLY A 596 -11.56 47.33 19.53
CA GLY A 596 -11.13 45.92 19.37
C GLY A 596 -9.77 45.61 18.70
N GLN A 597 -8.92 46.60 18.38
CA GLN A 597 -7.57 46.37 17.85
C GLN A 597 -6.48 46.52 18.93
N HIS A 598 -5.54 45.57 18.96
CA HIS A 598 -4.35 45.58 19.81
C HIS A 598 -3.44 46.78 19.48
N CYS A 599 -3.27 47.72 20.41
CA CYS A 599 -2.30 48.83 20.26
C CYS A 599 -0.98 48.46 20.92
N ALA A 600 -0.01 47.98 20.14
CA ALA A 600 1.32 47.66 20.64
C ALA A 600 2.18 48.94 20.79
N ILE A 601 3.00 49.05 21.83
CA ILE A 601 3.86 50.23 22.07
C ILE A 601 4.96 50.24 21.02
N THR A 602 4.99 51.25 20.15
CA THR A 602 5.99 51.33 19.09
C THR A 602 7.39 51.54 19.66
N VAL A 603 8.33 50.67 19.28
CA VAL A 603 9.74 50.71 19.66
C VAL A 603 10.61 50.53 18.41
N VAL A 604 11.87 50.98 18.46
CA VAL A 604 12.77 50.94 17.31
C VAL A 604 13.80 49.80 17.50
N PRO A 605 13.94 48.89 16.54
CA PRO A 605 15.00 47.87 16.54
C PRO A 605 16.39 48.48 16.75
N GLY A 606 17.23 47.84 17.56
CA GLY A 606 18.57 48.28 17.92
C GLY A 606 18.65 49.32 19.04
N ARG A 607 17.52 49.79 19.58
CA ARG A 607 17.49 50.73 20.72
C ARG A 607 17.24 50.05 22.06
N LYS A 608 17.66 50.72 23.13
CA LYS A 608 17.44 50.30 24.52
C LYS A 608 16.30 51.09 25.15
N TYR A 609 15.43 50.38 25.87
CA TYR A 609 14.29 50.96 26.57
C TYR A 609 14.34 50.59 28.04
N LYS A 610 14.04 51.56 28.91
CA LYS A 610 13.86 51.33 30.34
C LYS A 610 12.38 51.18 30.65
N LEU A 611 12.00 49.98 31.08
CA LEU A 611 10.69 49.66 31.63
C LEU A 611 10.72 49.91 33.13
N THR A 612 9.79 50.70 33.64
CA THR A 612 9.62 50.94 35.08
C THR A 612 8.25 50.45 35.49
N PHE A 613 8.21 49.50 36.41
CA PHE A 613 6.99 48.93 36.97
C PHE A 613 6.88 49.35 38.42
N GLY A 614 5.72 49.80 38.87
CA GLY A 614 5.51 50.25 40.24
C GLY A 614 4.22 49.73 40.83
N ALA A 615 4.31 49.26 42.07
CA ALA A 615 3.18 49.12 42.99
C ALA A 615 3.36 50.17 44.08
N LEU A 616 2.52 51.19 44.07
CA LEU A 616 2.60 52.33 44.96
C LEU A 616 1.45 52.24 45.97
N THR A 617 1.77 52.42 47.25
CA THR A 617 0.77 52.39 48.31
C THR A 617 1.11 53.33 49.44
N ARG A 618 0.08 53.95 50.02
CA ARG A 618 0.23 54.71 51.27
C ARG A 618 -0.28 53.95 52.49
N LEU A 619 -1.19 52.99 52.33
CA LEU A 619 -1.97 52.44 53.45
C LEU A 619 -2.14 50.91 53.42
N ASN A 620 -2.09 50.25 52.25
CA ASN A 620 -2.56 48.87 52.08
C ASN A 620 -1.48 47.93 51.53
N ASP A 621 -1.72 46.62 51.60
CA ASP A 621 -0.88 45.62 50.95
C ASP A 621 -1.27 45.57 49.46
N VAL A 622 -0.36 45.96 48.56
CA VAL A 622 -0.61 45.96 47.11
C VAL A 622 0.24 44.91 46.44
N ALA A 623 -0.39 43.97 45.74
CA ALA A 623 0.29 43.03 44.86
C ALA A 623 0.01 43.39 43.41
N ALA A 624 1.06 43.50 42.59
CA ALA A 624 0.96 43.78 41.16
C ALA A 624 1.77 42.76 40.36
N ASN A 625 1.18 42.25 39.29
CA ASN A 625 1.85 41.35 38.35
C ASN A 625 1.89 42.02 36.98
N PHE A 626 3.08 42.10 36.39
CA PHE A 626 3.31 42.64 35.06
C PHE A 626 3.95 41.59 34.18
N THR A 627 3.59 41.57 32.90
CA THR A 627 4.25 40.78 31.87
C THR A 627 4.61 41.72 30.72
N TYR A 628 5.83 41.59 30.22
CA TYR A 628 6.32 42.36 29.08
C TYR A 628 6.88 41.43 28.02
N ASN A 629 6.48 41.63 26.75
CA ASN A 629 6.96 40.87 25.60
C ASN A 629 7.42 41.83 24.49
N TYR A 630 8.55 41.55 23.86
CA TYR A 630 9.15 42.40 22.82
C TYR A 630 9.97 41.59 21.83
N GLY A 631 10.39 42.23 20.73
CA GLY A 631 11.28 41.62 19.75
C GLY A 631 10.65 40.39 19.09
N HIS A 632 9.34 40.46 18.80
CA HIS A 632 8.63 39.39 18.11
C HIS A 632 9.29 39.18 16.76
N ARG A 633 9.62 37.95 16.45
CA ARG A 633 10.22 37.59 15.17
C ARG A 633 9.88 36.16 14.84
N GLU A 634 9.94 35.85 13.56
CA GLU A 634 9.80 34.50 13.08
C GLU A 634 11.17 33.85 13.05
N GLU A 635 11.33 32.75 13.77
CA GLU A 635 12.51 31.91 13.71
C GLU A 635 12.14 30.52 13.21
N TYR A 636 13.01 29.93 12.40
CA TYR A 636 12.94 28.52 12.08
C TYR A 636 13.54 27.73 13.25
N LYS A 637 12.72 26.90 13.90
CA LYS A 637 13.19 25.96 14.93
C LYS A 637 13.03 24.53 14.44
N THR A 638 14.07 23.74 14.65
CA THR A 638 14.05 22.30 14.40
C THR A 638 13.48 21.58 15.62
N PHE A 639 12.41 20.84 15.42
CA PHE A 639 11.82 19.93 16.39
C PHE A 639 12.28 18.52 16.06
N LYS A 640 12.76 17.78 17.07
CA LYS A 640 13.15 16.37 16.94
C LYS A 640 12.03 15.46 17.44
N ASP A 641 12.08 14.19 17.05
CA ASP A 641 11.13 13.14 17.47
C ASP A 641 9.66 13.51 17.16
N VAL A 642 9.45 14.22 16.05
CA VAL A 642 8.12 14.54 15.54
C VAL A 642 7.59 13.33 14.79
N VAL A 643 6.35 12.91 15.07
CA VAL A 643 5.69 11.88 14.26
C VAL A 643 5.35 12.51 12.91
N LEU A 644 5.97 12.00 11.84
CA LEU A 644 5.85 12.56 10.50
C LEU A 644 4.81 11.83 9.64
N ALA A 645 4.43 10.60 10.01
CA ALA A 645 3.43 9.80 9.32
C ALA A 645 2.68 8.86 10.28
N GLY A 646 1.43 8.53 9.93
CA GLY A 646 0.64 7.55 10.68
C GLY A 646 1.12 6.12 10.47
N GLY A 647 0.80 5.24 11.41
CA GLY A 647 1.23 3.84 11.39
C GLY A 647 2.46 3.60 12.26
N SER A 648 3.25 2.59 11.89
CA SER A 648 4.41 2.17 12.66
C SER A 648 5.45 1.47 11.78
N ARG A 649 6.70 1.53 12.23
CA ARG A 649 7.84 0.81 11.65
C ARG A 649 8.50 -0.10 12.67
N VAL A 650 9.18 -1.15 12.22
CA VAL A 650 9.91 -2.08 13.12
C VAL A 650 11.11 -1.35 13.72
N SER A 651 11.15 -1.22 15.04
CA SER A 651 12.32 -0.66 15.75
C SER A 651 13.33 -1.75 16.10
N PHE A 652 12.84 -2.92 16.51
CA PHE A 652 13.67 -3.95 17.13
C PHE A 652 13.05 -5.34 16.95
N ILE A 653 13.91 -6.34 16.71
CA ILE A 653 13.55 -7.76 16.63
C ILE A 653 14.49 -8.54 17.55
N GLU A 654 13.94 -9.45 18.35
CA GLU A 654 14.71 -10.38 19.19
C GLU A 654 14.31 -11.82 18.92
N ASN A 655 15.32 -12.67 18.81
CA ASN A 655 15.18 -14.09 18.55
C ASN A 655 15.68 -14.89 19.76
N TYR A 656 14.87 -15.82 20.25
CA TYR A 656 15.15 -16.67 21.40
C TYR A 656 15.03 -18.14 21.03
N ASN A 657 15.93 -18.97 21.53
CA ASN A 657 15.83 -20.41 21.34
C ASN A 657 14.74 -21.04 22.22
N GLU A 658 14.57 -22.34 22.11
CA GLU A 658 13.61 -23.15 22.87
C GLU A 658 13.80 -23.12 24.40
N LYS A 659 14.98 -22.71 24.88
CA LYS A 659 15.29 -22.55 26.31
C LYS A 659 15.01 -21.13 26.82
N GLY A 660 14.60 -20.22 25.94
CA GLY A 660 14.43 -18.80 26.25
C GLY A 660 15.74 -18.01 26.26
N GLU A 661 16.83 -18.58 25.74
CA GLU A 661 18.12 -17.88 25.62
C GLU A 661 18.12 -17.05 24.33
N LYS A 662 18.45 -15.77 24.45
CA LYS A 662 18.56 -14.84 23.33
C LYS A 662 19.67 -15.27 22.36
N GLN A 663 19.32 -15.45 21.09
CA GLN A 663 20.23 -15.85 20.01
C GLN A 663 20.75 -14.64 19.24
N GLU A 664 19.87 -13.67 19.00
CA GLU A 664 20.14 -12.53 18.14
C GLU A 664 19.22 -11.37 18.53
N SER A 665 19.71 -10.14 18.42
CA SER A 665 18.83 -8.98 18.27
C SER A 665 19.24 -8.10 17.12
N LYS A 666 18.23 -7.54 16.46
CA LYS A 666 18.35 -6.63 15.34
C LYS A 666 17.65 -5.33 15.68
N LYS A 667 18.36 -4.22 15.61
CA LYS A 667 17.82 -2.87 15.79
C LYS A 667 17.85 -2.12 14.48
N ASN A 668 16.73 -1.50 14.12
CA ASN A 668 16.60 -0.76 12.87
C ASN A 668 16.67 0.74 13.14
N TYR A 669 17.50 1.41 12.37
CA TYR A 669 17.62 2.85 12.31
C TYR A 669 17.22 3.31 10.90
N TYR A 670 16.33 4.29 10.82
CA TYR A 670 15.77 4.75 9.55
C TYR A 670 16.50 5.98 9.03
N ASN A 671 17.82 5.86 8.96
CA ASN A 671 18.73 6.88 8.47
C ASN A 671 20.10 6.25 8.14
N SER A 672 20.97 7.00 7.49
CA SER A 672 22.36 6.61 7.27
C SER A 672 23.16 6.53 8.56
N LEU A 673 24.15 5.63 8.60
CA LEU A 673 24.97 5.33 9.77
C LEU A 673 25.58 6.58 10.42
N ASN A 674 26.09 7.51 9.60
CA ASN A 674 26.68 8.77 10.04
C ASN A 674 25.69 9.80 10.61
N LYS A 675 24.38 9.58 10.46
CA LYS A 675 23.31 10.48 10.89
C LYS A 675 22.39 9.85 11.93
N ILE A 676 22.63 8.62 12.40
CA ILE A 676 21.77 7.95 13.39
C ILE A 676 21.57 8.81 14.65
N GLU A 677 22.60 9.54 15.09
CA GLU A 677 22.53 10.39 16.30
C GLU A 677 21.93 11.79 16.06
N SER A 678 21.61 12.13 14.81
CA SER A 678 21.07 13.46 14.48
C SER A 678 19.65 13.66 14.99
N GLY A 679 18.86 12.58 15.12
CA GLY A 679 17.41 12.61 15.31
C GLY A 679 16.62 12.75 13.98
N ASP A 680 17.33 12.94 12.86
CA ASP A 680 16.72 12.98 11.53
C ASP A 680 16.37 11.57 11.05
N SER A 681 15.50 11.49 10.06
CA SER A 681 15.00 10.26 9.46
C SER A 681 15.05 10.41 7.95
N SER A 682 15.46 9.36 7.22
CA SER A 682 15.45 9.34 5.75
C SER A 682 14.04 9.03 5.20
N ILE A 683 13.02 9.44 5.95
CA ILE A 683 11.62 9.17 5.66
C ILE A 683 11.17 10.02 4.49
N ILE A 684 10.48 9.36 3.56
CA ILE A 684 9.68 10.02 2.55
C ILE A 684 8.23 9.82 2.95
N THR A 685 7.59 10.92 3.36
CA THR A 685 6.21 10.91 3.83
C THR A 685 5.23 10.84 2.66
N ARG A 686 4.02 10.42 2.98
CA ARG A 686 2.86 10.50 2.09
C ARG A 686 2.57 11.95 1.71
N TRP A 687 1.88 12.14 0.59
CA TRP A 687 1.37 13.46 0.24
C TRP A 687 0.29 13.90 1.23
N ASN A 688 0.38 15.15 1.67
CA ASN A 688 -0.63 15.75 2.52
C ASN A 688 -1.97 15.83 1.78
N ARG A 689 -3.04 15.42 2.46
CA ARG A 689 -4.39 15.37 1.89
C ARG A 689 -4.99 16.77 1.81
N LYS A 690 -5.67 17.06 0.70
CA LYS A 690 -6.46 18.29 0.53
C LYS A 690 -7.90 18.01 0.95
N TYR A 691 -8.29 18.50 2.13
CA TYR A 691 -9.65 18.33 2.65
C TYR A 691 -10.63 19.33 2.05
N LEU A 692 -10.16 20.52 1.66
CA LEU A 692 -10.99 21.62 1.20
C LEU A 692 -10.66 21.97 -0.25
N SER A 693 -11.70 22.16 -1.06
CA SER A 693 -11.61 22.58 -2.45
C SER A 693 -12.47 23.81 -2.72
N LYS A 694 -12.09 24.59 -3.74
CA LYS A 694 -12.78 25.80 -4.18
C LYS A 694 -12.97 25.72 -5.69
N THR A 695 -14.20 25.92 -6.16
CA THR A 695 -14.53 25.95 -7.60
C THR A 695 -15.41 27.14 -7.94
N GLN A 696 -15.30 27.60 -9.18
CA GLN A 696 -16.17 28.64 -9.71
C GLN A 696 -17.52 28.03 -10.08
N THR A 697 -18.60 28.74 -9.76
CA THR A 697 -19.97 28.29 -10.06
C THR A 697 -20.79 29.45 -10.59
N TYR A 698 -21.75 29.12 -11.46
CA TYR A 698 -22.70 30.08 -12.03
C TYR A 698 -24.11 29.73 -11.58
N PRO A 699 -24.50 30.07 -10.34
CA PRO A 699 -25.87 29.85 -9.89
C PRO A 699 -26.82 30.75 -10.67
N ILE A 700 -27.76 30.15 -11.41
CA ILE A 700 -28.84 30.88 -12.06
C ILE A 700 -29.90 31.19 -11.01
N CYS A 701 -29.88 32.40 -10.45
CA CYS A 701 -30.97 32.89 -9.60
C CYS A 701 -32.02 33.59 -10.48
N ILE A 702 -33.27 33.11 -10.46
CA ILE A 702 -34.37 33.66 -11.28
C ILE A 702 -35.11 34.73 -10.47
N ALA A 703 -35.17 35.97 -10.97
CA ALA A 703 -36.03 37.03 -10.44
C ALA A 703 -37.29 37.21 -11.30
N LYS A 704 -38.35 37.76 -10.68
CA LYS A 704 -39.54 38.27 -11.36
C LYS A 704 -39.44 39.79 -11.46
N GLU A 705 -39.51 40.36 -12.66
CA GLU A 705 -39.69 41.81 -12.80
C GLU A 705 -41.16 42.18 -12.61
N ALA A 706 -41.44 43.08 -11.66
CA ALA A 706 -42.75 43.65 -11.47
C ALA A 706 -42.93 44.84 -12.44
N TYR A 707 -43.56 44.62 -13.59
CA TYR A 707 -44.11 45.73 -14.38
C TYR A 707 -45.52 46.05 -13.89
N GLY A 708 -45.76 47.35 -13.72
CA GLY A 708 -47.06 47.91 -13.34
C GLY A 708 -48.20 47.38 -14.21
N SER A 709 -49.35 47.20 -13.56
CA SER A 709 -50.63 46.69 -14.05
C SER A 709 -50.89 46.80 -15.57
N ASN A 710 -51.23 45.64 -16.15
CA ASN A 710 -51.98 45.41 -17.41
C ASN A 710 -51.26 44.87 -18.66
N LYS A 711 -50.13 44.18 -18.57
CA LYS A 711 -49.71 43.22 -19.63
C LYS A 711 -49.16 41.93 -19.04
N MET A 712 -49.87 40.81 -19.27
CA MET A 712 -49.38 39.45 -19.05
C MET A 712 -48.30 39.13 -20.08
N PHE A 713 -47.04 39.45 -19.79
CA PHE A 713 -45.88 38.74 -20.31
C PHE A 713 -44.83 38.68 -19.19
N SER A 714 -44.66 37.50 -18.61
CA SER A 714 -43.58 37.20 -17.67
C SER A 714 -42.27 37.17 -18.47
N LEU A 715 -41.58 38.30 -18.58
CA LEU A 715 -40.16 38.27 -18.94
C LEU A 715 -39.39 37.84 -17.70
N TYR A 716 -38.89 36.61 -17.73
CA TYR A 716 -37.85 36.16 -16.82
C TYR A 716 -36.57 36.90 -17.22
N THR A 717 -36.19 37.94 -16.49
CA THR A 717 -34.84 38.50 -16.65
C THR A 717 -33.87 37.62 -15.88
N MET A 718 -33.09 36.82 -16.61
CA MET A 718 -31.88 36.25 -16.03
C MET A 718 -30.93 37.41 -15.75
N LEU A 719 -30.65 37.68 -14.47
CA LEU A 719 -29.60 38.63 -14.12
C LEU A 719 -28.27 38.15 -14.71
N GLU A 720 -27.44 39.08 -15.19
CA GLU A 720 -26.11 38.75 -15.70
C GLU A 720 -25.36 37.87 -14.69
N PRO A 721 -24.84 36.71 -15.13
CA PRO A 721 -24.08 35.84 -14.25
C PRO A 721 -22.86 36.60 -13.73
N LYS A 722 -22.80 36.88 -12.42
CA LYS A 722 -21.58 37.40 -11.80
C LYS A 722 -20.52 36.30 -11.84
N ARG A 723 -19.46 36.51 -12.62
CA ARG A 723 -18.35 35.56 -12.81
C ARG A 723 -17.63 35.18 -11.50
N ASP A 724 -17.80 35.91 -10.40
CA ASP A 724 -16.98 35.73 -9.18
C ASP A 724 -17.62 34.88 -8.06
N ARG A 725 -18.54 33.95 -8.36
CA ARG A 725 -19.16 33.09 -7.32
C ARG A 725 -18.45 31.75 -7.17
N TYR A 726 -18.16 31.36 -5.93
CA TYR A 726 -17.44 30.13 -5.61
C TYR A 726 -18.30 29.16 -4.80
N ARG A 727 -18.02 27.87 -4.97
CA ARG A 727 -18.47 26.79 -4.08
C ARG A 727 -17.25 26.21 -3.37
N TYR A 728 -17.38 25.99 -2.07
CA TYR A 728 -16.36 25.31 -1.26
C TYR A 728 -16.87 23.93 -0.86
N VAL A 729 -16.03 22.92 -1.02
CA VAL A 729 -16.37 21.55 -0.62
C VAL A 729 -15.30 21.03 0.32
N LEU A 730 -15.69 20.73 1.55
CA LEU A 730 -14.89 20.07 2.56
C LEU A 730 -15.24 18.58 2.58
N GLN A 731 -14.26 17.70 2.41
CA GLN A 731 -14.43 16.26 2.42
C GLN A 731 -13.72 15.62 3.62
N ASP A 732 -14.12 14.41 3.98
CA ASP A 732 -13.55 13.65 5.09
C ASP A 732 -12.43 12.68 4.68
N ASN A 733 -11.93 11.95 5.69
CA ASN A 733 -10.97 10.86 5.51
C ASN A 733 -11.68 9.55 5.09
N SER A 734 -12.03 9.43 3.80
CA SER A 734 -12.59 8.17 3.26
C SER A 734 -11.51 7.13 2.93
N ILE A 735 -11.82 5.84 3.09
CA ILE A 735 -10.96 4.70 2.71
C ILE A 735 -10.77 4.58 1.18
N LEU A 736 -11.66 5.17 0.37
CA LEU A 736 -11.51 5.21 -1.09
C LEU A 736 -10.13 5.73 -1.49
N ASN A 737 -9.53 6.58 -0.65
CA ASN A 737 -8.19 7.15 -0.82
C ASN A 737 -7.07 6.12 -1.00
N ASP A 738 -7.15 4.95 -0.34
CA ASP A 738 -6.14 3.89 -0.51
C ASP A 738 -6.22 3.24 -1.91
N PHE A 739 -7.38 3.31 -2.56
CA PHE A 739 -7.60 2.85 -3.93
C PHE A 739 -7.39 3.97 -4.98
N MET A 740 -7.30 5.22 -4.55
CA MET A 740 -6.93 6.35 -5.43
C MET A 740 -5.44 6.35 -5.75
N ASN A 741 -4.60 5.99 -4.76
CA ASN A 741 -3.14 6.13 -4.88
C ASN A 741 -2.43 4.80 -4.56
N ARG A 742 -2.06 4.06 -5.61
CA ARG A 742 -1.45 2.73 -5.54
C ARG A 742 -0.16 2.64 -4.72
N GLY A 743 0.54 3.74 -4.49
CA GLY A 743 1.75 3.74 -3.66
C GLY A 743 1.89 4.97 -2.76
N ASN A 744 0.78 5.47 -2.23
CA ASN A 744 0.82 6.49 -1.17
C ASN A 744 1.11 5.84 0.19
N GLN A 745 2.35 5.39 0.38
CA GLN A 745 2.86 4.79 1.61
C GLN A 745 4.09 5.56 2.10
N VAL A 746 4.54 5.24 3.32
CA VAL A 746 5.79 5.77 3.86
C VAL A 746 6.93 4.92 3.32
N TYR A 747 8.01 5.56 2.89
CA TYR A 747 9.23 4.88 2.45
C TYR A 747 10.45 5.45 3.15
N TYR A 748 11.55 4.69 3.10
CA TYR A 748 12.83 5.10 3.63
C TYR A 748 13.90 5.00 2.55
N GLU A 749 14.61 6.11 2.30
CA GLU A 749 15.78 6.09 1.41
C GLU A 749 16.93 5.27 2.01
N VAL A 750 17.06 5.22 3.33
CA VAL A 750 18.12 4.48 4.02
C VAL A 750 17.58 3.75 5.25
N ILE A 751 17.91 2.46 5.36
CA ILE A 751 17.63 1.65 6.56
C ILE A 751 18.95 1.04 7.00
N THR A 752 19.39 1.38 8.22
CA THR A 752 20.56 0.80 8.87
C THR A 752 20.12 -0.20 9.93
N GLU A 753 20.46 -1.46 9.75
CA GLU A 753 20.16 -2.57 10.64
C GLU A 753 21.42 -2.90 11.46
N GLU A 754 21.34 -2.83 12.78
CA GLU A 754 22.39 -3.25 13.71
C GLU A 754 22.06 -4.63 14.26
N THR A 755 22.92 -5.60 14.01
CA THR A 755 22.81 -6.94 14.59
C THR A 755 23.83 -7.10 15.71
N GLU A 756 23.33 -7.40 16.91
CA GLU A 756 24.15 -7.53 18.12
C GLU A 756 25.31 -8.52 17.91
N ASN A 757 26.53 -8.11 18.26
CA ASN A 757 27.78 -8.85 18.11
C ASN A 757 28.19 -9.22 16.66
N ILE A 758 27.44 -8.81 15.63
CA ILE A 758 27.80 -9.05 14.22
C ILE A 758 28.28 -7.77 13.56
N GLY A 759 27.50 -6.69 13.65
CA GLY A 759 27.80 -5.44 12.96
C GLY A 759 26.56 -4.75 12.42
N LEU A 760 26.75 -3.86 11.43
CA LEU A 760 25.68 -3.05 10.85
C LEU A 760 25.59 -3.28 9.35
N LYS A 761 24.35 -3.25 8.84
CA LYS A 761 24.02 -3.31 7.42
C LYS A 761 23.18 -2.09 7.05
N GLU A 762 23.70 -1.23 6.20
CA GLU A 762 22.99 -0.05 5.68
C GLU A 762 22.53 -0.32 4.25
N ASN A 763 21.21 -0.36 4.06
CA ASN A 763 20.56 -0.49 2.76
C ASN A 763 20.16 0.90 2.26
N VAL A 764 20.59 1.27 1.06
CA VAL A 764 20.27 2.56 0.41
C VAL A 764 19.40 2.31 -0.80
N TYR A 765 18.25 2.97 -0.87
CA TYR A 765 17.23 2.80 -1.89
C TYR A 765 17.05 4.09 -2.71
N ASN A 766 16.79 3.94 -4.01
CA ASN A 766 16.27 5.02 -4.84
C ASN A 766 14.74 4.97 -4.79
N ILE A 767 14.11 5.99 -4.19
CA ILE A 767 12.66 6.06 -4.02
C ILE A 767 12.09 7.07 -5.03
N ASN A 768 11.41 6.56 -6.05
CA ASN A 768 10.56 7.38 -6.92
C ASN A 768 9.17 7.54 -6.28
N VAL A 769 8.71 8.77 -6.09
CA VAL A 769 7.42 9.06 -5.46
C VAL A 769 6.29 9.27 -6.47
N ASP A 770 5.08 8.96 -6.00
CA ASP A 770 3.85 9.73 -6.28
C ASP A 770 4.01 11.10 -6.93
N GLU A 771 3.69 11.29 -8.22
CA GLU A 771 3.49 12.63 -8.78
C GLU A 771 2.01 13.06 -8.64
N ALA A 772 1.77 14.28 -8.15
CA ALA A 772 0.41 14.81 -8.08
C ALA A 772 -0.24 14.89 -9.48
N ALA A 773 -1.56 14.71 -9.53
CA ALA A 773 -2.31 14.91 -10.76
C ALA A 773 -2.15 16.36 -11.25
N ARG A 774 -2.13 16.56 -12.55
CA ARG A 774 -1.92 17.87 -13.17
C ARG A 774 -3.26 18.47 -13.58
N ALA A 775 -3.60 19.65 -13.05
CA ALA A 775 -4.72 20.43 -13.57
C ALA A 775 -4.42 20.91 -14.99
N GLU A 776 -5.26 20.52 -15.94
CA GLU A 776 -5.16 20.90 -17.36
C GLU A 776 -6.12 22.06 -17.70
N ILE A 777 -7.31 22.08 -17.08
CA ILE A 777 -8.35 23.11 -17.25
C ILE A 777 -9.00 23.40 -15.89
N ASP A 778 -9.14 24.69 -15.53
CA ASP A 778 -9.65 25.21 -14.23
C ASP A 778 -8.82 24.77 -12.99
N LEU A 779 -9.21 25.19 -11.78
CA LEU A 779 -8.52 24.93 -10.51
C LEU A 779 -8.59 23.45 -10.06
N ASP A 780 -7.61 23.04 -9.25
CA ASP A 780 -7.40 21.66 -8.75
C ASP A 780 -8.67 20.95 -8.27
N LEU A 781 -8.96 19.78 -8.86
CA LEU A 781 -9.99 18.87 -8.37
C LEU A 781 -9.49 18.11 -7.12
N PRO A 782 -10.25 18.10 -6.01
CA PRO A 782 -9.89 17.31 -4.84
C PRO A 782 -10.00 15.81 -5.14
N ASN A 783 -9.13 15.03 -4.49
CA ASN A 783 -9.17 13.57 -4.49
C ASN A 783 -9.04 12.91 -5.88
N VAL A 784 -8.39 13.57 -6.85
CA VAL A 784 -8.00 12.93 -8.12
C VAL A 784 -6.85 11.94 -7.88
N PRO A 785 -6.84 10.76 -8.53
CA PRO A 785 -5.71 9.84 -8.46
C PRO A 785 -4.37 10.47 -8.84
N MET A 786 -3.33 10.10 -8.12
CA MET A 786 -1.96 10.51 -8.43
C MET A 786 -1.38 9.72 -9.62
N SER A 787 -0.40 10.32 -10.29
CA SER A 787 0.36 9.65 -11.32
C SER A 787 1.30 8.61 -10.69
N SER A 788 1.14 7.34 -11.08
CA SER A 788 1.86 6.22 -10.50
C SER A 788 3.22 5.99 -11.19
N THR A 789 4.30 6.02 -10.41
CA THR A 789 5.65 5.57 -10.83
C THR A 789 6.01 4.19 -10.28
N ARG A 790 5.02 3.40 -9.82
CA ARG A 790 5.19 2.15 -9.04
C ARG A 790 6.25 1.19 -9.57
N GLN A 791 6.28 0.97 -10.89
CA GLN A 791 7.17 0.00 -11.53
C GLN A 791 8.65 0.46 -11.55
N GLU A 792 8.91 1.69 -11.12
CA GLU A 792 10.25 2.30 -11.00
C GLU A 792 10.73 2.45 -9.54
N ARG A 793 9.99 1.96 -8.54
CA ARG A 793 10.23 2.32 -7.13
C ARG A 793 11.23 1.41 -6.39
N TYR A 794 11.79 1.98 -5.32
CA TYR A 794 12.63 1.37 -4.28
C TYR A 794 13.73 0.42 -4.77
N LEU A 795 14.42 0.84 -5.82
CA LEU A 795 15.60 0.13 -6.31
C LEU A 795 16.69 0.17 -5.24
N LEU A 796 17.14 -1.01 -4.77
CA LEU A 796 18.24 -1.13 -3.82
C LEU A 796 19.56 -0.71 -4.50
N MET A 797 20.04 0.50 -4.22
CA MET A 797 21.22 1.08 -4.86
C MET A 797 22.52 0.57 -4.25
N SER A 798 22.56 0.39 -2.93
CA SER A 798 23.73 -0.19 -2.27
C SER A 798 23.43 -0.84 -0.93
N GLU A 799 24.24 -1.82 -0.56
CA GLU A 799 24.31 -2.41 0.78
C GLU A 799 25.72 -2.19 1.34
N ASN A 800 25.85 -1.46 2.45
CA ASN A 800 27.12 -1.27 3.15
C ASN A 800 27.13 -2.07 4.44
N TYR A 801 28.17 -2.89 4.64
CA TYR A 801 28.35 -3.70 5.83
C TYR A 801 29.51 -3.17 6.67
N TYR A 802 29.29 -3.06 7.96
CA TYR A 802 30.25 -2.51 8.91
C TYR A 802 30.45 -3.45 10.10
N LYS A 803 31.69 -3.59 10.57
CA LYS A 803 32.00 -4.17 11.88
C LYS A 803 32.16 -3.05 12.91
N ILE A 804 31.76 -3.33 14.15
CA ILE A 804 31.97 -2.43 15.28
C ILE A 804 33.40 -2.66 15.79
N LYS A 805 34.26 -1.64 15.74
CA LYS A 805 35.62 -1.70 16.29
C LYS A 805 35.65 -1.23 17.74
N GLU A 806 35.02 -0.09 17.98
CA GLU A 806 34.76 0.50 19.30
C GLU A 806 33.35 1.08 19.29
N PRO A 807 32.73 1.38 20.44
CA PRO A 807 31.44 2.07 20.47
C PRO A 807 31.46 3.31 19.56
N LYS A 808 30.54 3.36 18.60
CA LYS A 808 30.41 4.41 17.57
C LYS A 808 31.55 4.50 16.53
N ILE A 809 32.52 3.59 16.56
CA ILE A 809 33.58 3.50 15.54
C ILE A 809 33.33 2.26 14.70
N TYR A 810 32.93 2.51 13.45
CA TYR A 810 32.52 1.48 12.51
C TYR A 810 33.55 1.32 11.39
N LEU A 811 33.94 0.08 11.10
CA LEU A 811 34.82 -0.26 10.01
C LEU A 811 33.99 -0.87 8.88
N LYS A 812 33.96 -0.22 7.72
CA LYS A 812 33.33 -0.80 6.52
C LYS A 812 34.12 -2.05 6.10
N VAL A 813 33.43 -3.18 5.97
CA VAL A 813 34.03 -4.48 5.58
C VAL A 813 33.58 -4.95 4.22
N LYS A 814 32.37 -4.54 3.78
CA LYS A 814 31.83 -4.88 2.47
C LYS A 814 30.91 -3.78 1.97
N GLU A 815 30.91 -3.54 0.68
CA GLU A 815 29.97 -2.63 0.00
C GLU A 815 29.51 -3.30 -1.30
N VAL A 816 28.22 -3.41 -1.49
CA VAL A 816 27.60 -3.89 -2.74
C VAL A 816 26.90 -2.71 -3.39
N LYS A 817 27.20 -2.40 -4.65
CA LYS A 817 26.55 -1.34 -5.44
C LYS A 817 25.82 -1.94 -6.62
N ASN A 818 24.55 -1.61 -6.77
CA ASN A 818 23.73 -2.04 -7.89
C ASN A 818 23.54 -0.89 -8.87
N LYS A 819 23.62 -1.21 -10.16
CA LYS A 819 23.16 -0.35 -11.25
C LYS A 819 22.02 -1.05 -11.95
N TYR A 820 21.08 -0.25 -12.46
CA TYR A 820 19.88 -0.74 -13.14
C TYR A 820 19.86 -0.27 -14.58
N GLN A 821 19.34 -1.10 -15.47
CA GLN A 821 18.89 -0.74 -16.81
C GLN A 821 17.37 -0.63 -16.80
N SER A 822 16.86 0.52 -17.22
CA SER A 822 15.43 0.76 -17.38
C SER A 822 14.97 0.40 -18.79
N PHE A 823 13.82 -0.26 -18.89
CA PHE A 823 13.18 -0.64 -20.15
C PHE A 823 11.90 0.15 -20.34
N ASN A 824 11.50 0.39 -21.60
CA ASN A 824 10.29 1.15 -21.95
C ASN A 824 10.26 2.59 -21.41
N SER A 825 11.43 3.21 -21.21
CA SER A 825 11.54 4.59 -20.71
C SER A 825 10.64 5.55 -21.50
N GLY A 826 9.84 6.35 -20.79
CA GLY A 826 8.87 7.28 -21.37
C GLY A 826 7.49 6.69 -21.70
N SER A 827 7.30 5.38 -21.58
CA SER A 827 5.99 4.74 -21.78
C SER A 827 5.05 5.04 -20.61
N LYS A 828 4.01 5.84 -20.87
CA LYS A 828 3.01 6.27 -19.89
C LYS A 828 1.61 6.02 -20.43
N LYS A 829 0.70 5.52 -19.59
CA LYS A 829 -0.73 5.47 -19.87
C LYS A 829 -1.41 6.66 -19.20
N MET A 830 -1.87 7.61 -20.00
CA MET A 830 -2.57 8.82 -19.54
C MET A 830 -4.05 8.53 -19.25
N SER A 831 -4.57 9.13 -18.18
CA SER A 831 -5.98 9.14 -17.78
C SER A 831 -6.40 10.57 -17.45
N TYR A 832 -7.69 10.88 -17.61
CA TYR A 832 -8.24 12.22 -17.41
C TYR A 832 -9.52 12.15 -16.59
N VAL A 833 -9.56 12.92 -15.50
CA VAL A 833 -10.78 13.18 -14.73
C VAL A 833 -11.38 14.46 -15.27
N ILE A 834 -12.53 14.33 -15.94
CA ILE A 834 -13.27 15.46 -16.51
C ILE A 834 -14.54 15.67 -15.70
N ARG A 835 -14.70 16.87 -15.16
CA ARG A 835 -15.91 17.26 -14.43
C ARG A 835 -16.55 18.47 -15.06
N ARG A 836 -17.87 18.39 -15.23
CA ARG A 836 -18.68 19.51 -15.68
C ARG A 836 -19.44 20.09 -14.48
N HIS A 837 -19.17 21.35 -14.16
CA HIS A 837 -19.72 22.02 -12.99
C HIS A 837 -21.09 22.63 -13.25
N TYR A 838 -21.36 23.09 -14.46
CA TYR A 838 -22.63 23.71 -14.84
C TYR A 838 -22.87 23.62 -16.35
N PHE A 839 -24.05 24.04 -16.79
CA PHE A 839 -24.37 24.21 -18.21
C PHE A 839 -24.30 25.70 -18.52
N ALA A 840 -23.30 26.13 -19.31
CA ALA A 840 -23.28 27.49 -19.83
C ALA A 840 -24.34 27.62 -20.93
N SER A 841 -25.30 28.53 -20.75
CA SER A 841 -26.28 28.88 -21.78
C SER A 841 -26.22 30.37 -22.11
N ASP A 842 -26.31 30.68 -23.40
CA ASP A 842 -26.26 32.03 -23.94
C ASP A 842 -27.63 32.71 -23.90
N GLY A 843 -28.24 32.85 -22.70
CA GLY A 843 -29.45 33.68 -22.48
C GLY A 843 -30.77 33.22 -23.15
N ASP A 844 -30.67 32.59 -24.31
CA ASP A 844 -31.70 32.18 -25.26
C ASP A 844 -31.87 30.65 -25.28
N GLY A 845 -31.23 29.92 -24.35
CA GLY A 845 -31.35 28.47 -24.22
C GLY A 845 -30.45 27.64 -25.15
N PHE A 846 -29.55 28.27 -25.89
CA PHE A 846 -28.46 27.57 -26.58
C PHE A 846 -27.28 27.37 -25.63
N GLU A 847 -26.50 26.32 -25.86
CA GLU A 847 -25.28 26.00 -25.11
C GLU A 847 -24.10 26.61 -25.86
N LEU A 848 -23.25 27.40 -25.18
CA LEU A 848 -22.09 28.05 -25.79
C LEU A 848 -21.19 27.01 -26.47
N LYS A 849 -21.07 27.11 -27.80
CA LYS A 849 -20.10 26.29 -28.55
C LYS A 849 -18.69 26.73 -28.15
N PHE A 850 -17.91 25.79 -27.61
CA PHE A 850 -16.49 25.95 -27.24
C PHE A 850 -16.21 26.81 -25.98
N ASP A 851 -17.04 26.67 -24.94
CA ASP A 851 -16.79 27.25 -23.62
C ASP A 851 -16.25 26.21 -22.63
N LEU A 852 -15.02 26.45 -22.14
CA LEU A 852 -14.30 25.58 -21.21
C LEU A 852 -14.53 25.93 -19.74
N ASP A 853 -15.03 27.13 -19.43
CA ASP A 853 -15.31 27.57 -18.07
C ASP A 853 -16.22 26.60 -17.27
N PRO A 854 -17.12 25.81 -17.90
CA PRO A 854 -17.91 24.82 -17.18
C PRO A 854 -17.16 23.56 -16.76
N PHE A 855 -15.92 23.37 -17.18
CA PHE A 855 -15.20 22.11 -17.02
C PHE A 855 -13.94 22.27 -16.17
N SER A 856 -13.72 21.33 -15.25
CA SER A 856 -12.38 21.05 -14.73
C SER A 856 -11.84 19.77 -15.35
N VAL A 857 -10.58 19.80 -15.74
CA VAL A 857 -9.87 18.65 -16.29
C VAL A 857 -8.58 18.46 -15.52
N THR A 858 -8.38 17.26 -15.00
CA THR A 858 -7.13 16.88 -14.33
C THR A 858 -6.60 15.60 -14.96
N SER A 859 -5.31 15.59 -15.32
CA SER A 859 -4.65 14.43 -15.91
C SER A 859 -3.74 13.74 -14.90
N TYR A 860 -3.61 12.42 -15.04
CA TYR A 860 -2.62 11.62 -14.32
C TYR A 860 -2.13 10.48 -15.24
N PHE A 861 -1.03 9.83 -14.88
CA PHE A 861 -0.50 8.73 -15.67
C PHE A 861 -0.10 7.51 -14.85
N ASN A 862 0.00 6.36 -15.50
CA ASN A 862 0.65 5.17 -14.95
C ASN A 862 1.93 4.88 -15.76
N SER A 863 3.08 4.83 -15.09
CA SER A 863 4.33 4.40 -15.72
C SER A 863 4.26 2.93 -16.12
N MET A 864 4.95 2.57 -17.20
CA MET A 864 5.08 1.21 -17.70
C MET A 864 6.54 0.78 -17.82
N VAL A 865 7.42 1.45 -17.08
CA VAL A 865 8.86 1.19 -17.03
C VAL A 865 9.15 0.07 -16.05
N TYR A 866 10.10 -0.81 -16.36
CA TYR A 866 10.65 -1.76 -15.38
C TYR A 866 12.17 -1.75 -15.40
N ASN A 867 12.77 -2.23 -14.31
CA ASN A 867 14.21 -2.15 -14.09
C ASN A 867 14.82 -3.54 -13.82
N ASN A 868 15.90 -3.86 -14.53
CA ASN A 868 16.74 -5.03 -14.25
C ASN A 868 18.13 -4.59 -13.81
N ILE A 869 18.77 -5.37 -12.94
CA ILE A 869 20.14 -5.10 -12.47
C ILE A 869 21.10 -5.26 -13.65
N SER A 870 21.77 -4.19 -14.06
CA SER A 870 22.75 -4.19 -15.15
C SER A 870 24.19 -4.40 -14.67
N SER A 871 24.49 -4.06 -13.41
CA SER A 871 25.81 -4.30 -12.82
C SER A 871 25.72 -4.38 -11.30
N VAL A 872 26.47 -5.30 -10.70
CA VAL A 872 26.70 -5.40 -9.25
C VAL A 872 28.19 -5.28 -9.00
N THR A 873 28.60 -4.28 -8.24
CA THR A 873 30.00 -4.12 -7.81
C THR A 873 30.11 -4.40 -6.32
N THR A 874 30.86 -5.44 -5.96
CA THR A 874 31.14 -5.81 -4.57
C THR A 874 32.58 -5.41 -4.24
N ASN A 875 32.73 -4.51 -3.28
CA ASN A 875 33.99 -4.10 -2.69
C ASN A 875 34.15 -4.77 -1.33
N GLU A 876 35.24 -5.47 -1.10
CA GLU A 876 35.63 -6.03 0.19
C GLU A 876 36.82 -5.24 0.75
N TYR A 877 36.77 -4.95 2.05
CA TYR A 877 37.76 -4.15 2.74
C TYR A 877 38.47 -5.00 3.80
N ASN A 878 39.77 -4.80 3.96
CA ASN A 878 40.56 -5.49 4.98
C ASN A 878 40.29 -4.93 6.39
N GLU A 879 40.93 -5.51 7.41
CA GLU A 879 40.79 -5.08 8.82
C GLU A 879 41.30 -3.65 9.09
N LEU A 880 42.05 -3.06 8.15
CA LEU A 880 42.50 -1.67 8.21
C LEU A 880 41.55 -0.71 7.47
N GLY A 881 40.44 -1.21 6.90
CA GLY A 881 39.47 -0.43 6.14
C GLY A 881 39.94 -0.05 4.73
N SER A 882 41.04 -0.63 4.27
CA SER A 882 41.55 -0.44 2.92
C SER A 882 40.86 -1.42 1.97
N LEU A 883 40.53 -0.96 0.76
CA LEU A 883 39.95 -1.80 -0.28
C LEU A 883 40.89 -2.97 -0.60
N PHE A 884 40.42 -4.19 -0.36
CA PHE A 884 41.16 -5.43 -0.57
C PHE A 884 40.85 -6.05 -1.93
N MET A 885 39.57 -6.08 -2.31
CA MET A 885 39.11 -6.70 -3.53
C MET A 885 37.88 -5.98 -4.08
N THR A 886 37.80 -5.86 -5.39
CA THR A 886 36.58 -5.48 -6.10
C THR A 886 36.20 -6.59 -7.06
N GLN A 887 34.96 -7.05 -6.98
CA GLN A 887 34.34 -7.92 -7.95
C GLN A 887 33.21 -7.17 -8.65
N THR A 888 33.27 -7.05 -9.97
CA THR A 888 32.20 -6.49 -10.78
C THR A 888 31.51 -7.62 -11.54
N SER A 889 30.18 -7.70 -11.38
CA SER A 889 29.30 -8.60 -12.14
C SER A 889 28.46 -7.76 -13.09
N ASN A 890 28.67 -7.87 -14.40
CA ASN A 890 27.91 -7.15 -15.42
C ASN A 890 26.86 -8.07 -16.03
N PHE A 891 25.67 -7.52 -16.29
CA PHE A 891 24.53 -8.23 -16.86
C PHE A 891 24.03 -7.47 -18.09
N ILE A 892 23.99 -8.15 -19.23
CA ILE A 892 23.51 -7.59 -20.49
C ILE A 892 22.23 -8.30 -20.87
N TYR A 893 21.18 -7.54 -21.17
CA TYR A 893 19.88 -8.06 -21.55
C TYR A 893 19.59 -7.80 -23.03
N LYS A 894 18.98 -8.78 -23.69
CA LYS A 894 18.48 -8.67 -25.05
C LYS A 894 17.11 -9.34 -25.11
N ASN A 895 16.13 -8.67 -25.72
CA ASN A 895 14.75 -9.15 -25.74
C ASN A 895 14.23 -9.53 -24.34
N GLN A 896 14.55 -8.71 -23.33
CA GLN A 896 14.24 -8.92 -21.89
C GLN A 896 14.92 -10.12 -21.21
N ASN A 897 15.55 -11.03 -21.95
CA ASN A 897 16.32 -12.14 -21.38
C ASN A 897 17.76 -11.72 -21.08
N LEU A 898 18.38 -12.36 -20.09
CA LEU A 898 19.80 -12.16 -19.77
C LEU A 898 20.68 -12.76 -20.88
N SER A 899 21.20 -11.94 -21.77
CA SER A 899 22.03 -12.37 -22.90
C SER A 899 23.47 -12.69 -22.49
N SER A 900 24.02 -12.01 -21.48
CA SER A 900 25.32 -12.40 -20.92
C SER A 900 25.49 -11.94 -19.48
N LYS A 901 26.25 -12.71 -18.70
CA LYS A 901 26.78 -12.27 -17.40
C LYS A 901 28.30 -12.41 -17.37
N GLU A 902 28.98 -11.42 -16.81
CA GLU A 902 30.44 -11.36 -16.77
C GLU A 902 30.90 -10.99 -15.36
N PHE A 903 31.87 -11.74 -14.84
CA PHE A 903 32.50 -11.54 -13.53
C PHE A 903 33.95 -11.11 -13.73
N ILE A 904 34.33 -9.97 -13.17
CA ILE A 904 35.68 -9.38 -13.27
C ILE A 904 36.20 -9.14 -11.86
N PHE A 905 37.40 -9.64 -11.55
CA PHE A 905 38.10 -9.36 -10.30
C PHE A 905 39.22 -8.32 -10.49
N SER A 906 39.34 -7.38 -9.57
CA SER A 906 40.35 -6.30 -9.61
C SER A 906 41.79 -6.77 -9.48
N ASN A 907 42.04 -8.01 -9.04
CA ASN A 907 43.37 -8.60 -8.99
C ASN A 907 43.94 -8.96 -10.37
N GLY A 908 43.17 -8.76 -11.45
CA GLY A 908 43.62 -8.89 -12.84
C GLY A 908 43.81 -10.33 -13.34
N ILE A 909 43.43 -11.35 -12.56
CA ILE A 909 43.82 -12.74 -12.84
C ILE A 909 42.64 -13.61 -13.30
N ASN A 910 41.39 -13.24 -12.97
CA ASN A 910 40.23 -14.08 -13.28
C ASN A 910 39.07 -13.28 -13.84
N LYS A 911 38.70 -13.60 -15.08
CA LYS A 911 37.47 -13.17 -15.75
C LYS A 911 36.67 -14.41 -16.12
N SER A 912 35.38 -14.42 -15.78
CA SER A 912 34.44 -15.46 -16.20
C SER A 912 33.27 -14.81 -16.90
N LYS A 913 32.91 -15.29 -18.08
CA LYS A 913 31.76 -14.79 -18.84
C LYS A 913 30.90 -15.95 -19.27
N ILE A 914 29.59 -15.80 -19.15
CA ILE A 914 28.61 -16.73 -19.72
C ILE A 914 27.73 -15.96 -20.67
N GLU A 915 27.64 -16.42 -21.91
CA GLU A 915 26.72 -15.91 -22.93
C GLU A 915 25.58 -16.90 -23.14
N TYR A 916 24.39 -16.35 -23.33
CA TYR A 916 23.14 -17.08 -23.52
C TYR A 916 22.53 -16.68 -24.87
N ASN A 917 22.01 -17.68 -25.58
CA ASN A 917 21.27 -17.51 -26.82
C ASN A 917 19.87 -18.13 -26.65
N TYR A 918 18.82 -17.34 -26.82
CA TYR A 918 17.44 -17.79 -26.61
C TYR A 918 16.69 -18.02 -27.91
N ALA A 919 15.47 -18.55 -27.82
CA ALA A 919 14.62 -18.79 -28.98
C ALA A 919 14.40 -17.54 -29.85
N LEU A 920 14.25 -16.36 -29.23
CA LEU A 920 14.08 -15.07 -29.93
C LEU A 920 15.35 -14.64 -30.69
N ASP A 921 16.52 -15.00 -30.18
CA ASP A 921 17.81 -14.66 -30.80
C ASP A 921 18.12 -15.55 -32.00
N SER A 922 17.73 -16.83 -31.93
CA SER A 922 17.89 -17.80 -33.01
C SER A 922 16.70 -17.87 -33.97
N ASN A 923 15.68 -17.02 -33.79
CA ASN A 923 14.40 -17.04 -34.53
C ASN A 923 13.73 -18.44 -34.58
N ASN A 924 13.73 -19.16 -33.46
CA ASN A 924 13.10 -20.48 -33.36
C ASN A 924 11.57 -20.32 -33.23
N THR A 925 10.88 -20.22 -34.35
CA THR A 925 9.42 -19.96 -34.42
C THR A 925 8.60 -20.98 -33.61
N PHE A 926 8.97 -22.28 -33.66
CA PHE A 926 8.26 -23.33 -32.91
C PHE A 926 8.17 -23.04 -31.40
N LEU A 927 9.27 -22.58 -30.80
CA LEU A 927 9.35 -22.25 -29.38
C LEU A 927 8.74 -20.87 -29.08
N ILE A 928 8.98 -19.88 -29.96
CA ILE A 928 8.44 -18.52 -29.85
C ILE A 928 6.90 -18.53 -29.83
N ASP A 929 6.28 -19.31 -30.72
CA ASP A 929 4.82 -19.44 -30.82
C ASP A 929 4.20 -20.04 -29.55
N ARG A 930 4.98 -20.80 -28.78
CA ARG A 930 4.58 -21.41 -27.50
C ARG A 930 5.02 -20.61 -26.28
N ASN A 931 5.62 -19.44 -26.50
CA ASN A 931 6.23 -18.59 -25.47
C ASN A 931 7.35 -19.28 -24.66
N ILE A 932 8.01 -20.30 -25.23
CA ILE A 932 9.18 -20.94 -24.61
C ILE A 932 10.42 -20.11 -24.97
N VAL A 933 10.51 -18.92 -24.39
CA VAL A 933 11.53 -17.92 -24.72
C VAL A 933 12.54 -17.69 -23.59
N GLY A 934 12.28 -18.20 -22.39
CA GLY A 934 13.13 -18.08 -21.21
C GLY A 934 14.16 -19.21 -21.05
N ILE A 935 14.14 -20.24 -21.91
CA ILE A 935 15.12 -21.33 -21.88
C ILE A 935 16.30 -20.99 -22.82
N PRO A 936 17.54 -20.92 -22.32
CA PRO A 936 18.71 -20.71 -23.18
C PRO A 936 18.93 -21.95 -24.07
N LEU A 937 18.91 -21.74 -25.38
CA LEU A 937 19.16 -22.78 -26.39
C LEU A 937 20.65 -23.06 -26.55
N GLU A 938 21.48 -22.07 -26.26
CA GLU A 938 22.94 -22.20 -26.23
C GLU A 938 23.52 -21.41 -25.05
N GLU A 939 24.48 -22.02 -24.37
CA GLU A 939 25.26 -21.41 -23.29
C GLU A 939 26.74 -21.51 -23.68
N ARG A 940 27.47 -20.39 -23.67
CA ARG A 940 28.92 -20.37 -23.90
C ARG A 940 29.62 -19.83 -22.66
N GLU A 941 30.52 -20.61 -22.09
CA GLU A 941 31.31 -20.21 -20.95
C GLU A 941 32.72 -19.85 -21.40
N TYR A 942 33.19 -18.67 -20.98
CA TYR A 942 34.53 -18.19 -21.26
C TYR A 942 35.30 -17.99 -19.95
N LYS A 943 36.57 -18.35 -19.95
CA LYS A 943 37.54 -18.04 -18.89
C LYS A 943 38.64 -17.20 -19.49
N ASN A 944 38.87 -16.01 -18.94
CA ASN A 944 39.85 -15.06 -19.44
C ASN A 944 39.71 -14.83 -20.95
N ASP A 945 38.46 -14.60 -21.39
CA ASP A 945 38.05 -14.38 -22.79
C ASP A 945 38.25 -15.56 -23.75
N VAL A 946 38.70 -16.72 -23.26
CA VAL A 946 38.83 -17.96 -24.03
C VAL A 946 37.63 -18.85 -23.77
N LEU A 947 37.00 -19.38 -24.82
CA LEU A 947 35.89 -20.33 -24.71
C LEU A 947 36.36 -21.59 -23.95
N SER A 948 35.70 -21.89 -22.84
CA SER A 948 35.94 -23.07 -22.02
C SER A 948 34.99 -24.20 -22.40
N SER A 949 33.71 -23.88 -22.60
CA SER A 949 32.67 -24.86 -22.92
C SER A 949 31.55 -24.19 -23.73
N LYS A 950 30.89 -24.99 -24.56
CA LYS A 950 29.63 -24.60 -25.21
C LYS A 950 28.60 -25.71 -25.03
N LYS A 951 27.44 -25.37 -24.49
CA LYS A 951 26.30 -26.28 -24.34
C LYS A 951 25.17 -25.85 -25.27
N VAL A 952 24.56 -26.81 -25.96
CA VAL A 952 23.46 -26.58 -26.90
C VAL A 952 22.29 -27.49 -26.53
N LEU A 953 21.10 -26.91 -26.42
CA LEU A 953 19.83 -27.61 -26.29
C LEU A 953 19.12 -27.61 -27.65
N ASN A 954 19.10 -28.76 -28.32
CA ASN A 954 18.40 -28.91 -29.59
C ASN A 954 16.99 -29.46 -29.35
N PHE A 955 15.97 -28.64 -29.61
CA PHE A 955 14.57 -29.03 -29.41
C PHE A 955 13.96 -29.80 -30.59
N ASN A 956 14.47 -29.63 -31.82
CA ASN A 956 13.96 -30.31 -33.03
C ASN A 956 12.41 -30.34 -33.11
N ASN A 957 11.77 -29.17 -32.97
CA ASN A 957 10.31 -28.99 -32.95
C ASN A 957 9.58 -29.78 -31.84
N GLN A 958 10.20 -29.92 -30.67
CA GLN A 958 9.59 -30.44 -29.45
C GLN A 958 9.60 -29.37 -28.35
N VAL A 959 8.76 -29.53 -27.33
CA VAL A 959 8.67 -28.58 -26.19
C VAL A 959 9.76 -28.81 -25.14
N ASN A 960 10.41 -29.98 -25.17
CA ASN A 960 11.55 -30.34 -24.35
C ASN A 960 12.76 -30.66 -25.26
N PRO A 961 14.01 -30.47 -24.80
CA PRO A 961 15.20 -30.71 -25.63
C PRO A 961 15.28 -32.16 -26.14
N LYS A 962 15.39 -32.37 -27.44
CA LYS A 962 15.66 -33.70 -28.03
C LYS A 962 17.12 -34.11 -27.88
N GLU A 963 18.03 -33.14 -27.91
CA GLU A 963 19.46 -33.41 -27.71
C GLU A 963 20.09 -32.35 -26.81
N ILE A 964 21.02 -32.78 -25.95
CA ILE A 964 21.91 -31.92 -25.18
C ILE A 964 23.32 -32.20 -25.65
N ILE A 965 23.98 -31.19 -26.20
CA ILE A 965 25.31 -31.31 -26.80
C ILE A 965 26.27 -30.39 -26.05
N THR A 966 27.40 -30.92 -25.61
CA THR A 966 28.46 -30.16 -24.95
C THR A 966 29.74 -30.26 -25.77
N TYR A 967 30.33 -29.11 -26.07
CA TYR A 967 31.58 -28.96 -26.78
C TYR A 967 32.66 -28.39 -25.86
N GLY A 968 33.91 -28.80 -26.11
CA GLY A 968 35.08 -28.29 -25.41
C GLY A 968 35.60 -26.98 -25.99
N LYS A 969 36.70 -26.49 -25.40
CA LYS A 969 37.39 -25.26 -25.79
C LYS A 969 37.81 -25.19 -27.26
N ASP A 970 38.07 -26.33 -27.88
CA ASP A 970 38.52 -26.50 -29.27
C ASP A 970 37.35 -26.82 -30.23
N GLY A 971 36.12 -26.83 -29.73
CA GLY A 971 34.94 -27.25 -30.49
C GLY A 971 34.80 -28.77 -30.63
N SER A 972 35.67 -29.56 -30.00
CA SER A 972 35.51 -31.02 -29.94
C SER A 972 34.23 -31.40 -29.20
N LEU A 973 33.56 -32.45 -29.65
CA LEU A 973 32.40 -32.99 -28.96
C LEU A 973 32.86 -33.65 -27.65
N ILE A 974 32.39 -33.14 -26.52
CA ILE A 974 32.62 -33.75 -25.20
C ILE A 974 31.53 -34.76 -24.88
N ASN A 975 30.27 -34.38 -25.10
CA ASN A 975 29.12 -35.21 -24.74
C ASN A 975 27.93 -34.87 -25.63
N LYS A 976 27.24 -35.89 -26.15
CA LYS A 976 25.95 -35.74 -26.84
C LYS A 976 24.94 -36.73 -26.26
N ASN A 977 23.92 -36.22 -25.58
CA ASN A 977 22.80 -37.03 -25.12
C ASN A 977 21.58 -36.79 -26.00
N THR A 978 21.06 -37.84 -26.65
CA THR A 978 19.73 -37.85 -27.25
C THR A 978 18.71 -38.31 -26.21
N LEU A 979 17.60 -37.57 -26.11
CA LEU A 979 16.54 -37.75 -25.14
C LEU A 979 15.29 -38.27 -25.84
N THR A 980 14.73 -39.35 -25.32
CA THR A 980 13.42 -39.86 -25.74
C THR A 980 12.42 -39.66 -24.63
N TYR A 981 11.25 -39.15 -24.98
CA TYR A 981 10.17 -38.83 -24.04
C TYR A 981 8.99 -39.77 -24.20
N ASP A 982 8.24 -39.98 -23.12
CA ASP A 982 6.91 -40.58 -23.22
C ASP A 982 5.91 -39.63 -23.90
N THR A 983 4.79 -40.17 -24.37
CA THR A 983 3.80 -39.43 -25.16
C THR A 983 2.93 -38.51 -24.32
N ASP A 984 2.65 -38.89 -23.07
CA ASP A 984 1.53 -38.36 -22.28
C ASP A 984 2.01 -37.29 -21.28
N TYR A 985 3.10 -37.57 -20.56
CA TYR A 985 3.66 -36.74 -19.49
C TYR A 985 5.00 -36.09 -19.86
N LYS A 986 5.59 -36.48 -20.99
CA LYS A 986 6.91 -36.01 -21.44
C LYS A 986 8.02 -36.23 -20.40
N ASN A 987 7.94 -37.30 -19.63
CA ASN A 987 9.08 -37.82 -18.86
C ASN A 987 10.13 -38.41 -19.82
N ILE A 988 11.40 -38.32 -19.43
CA ILE A 988 12.49 -38.90 -20.22
C ILE A 988 12.50 -40.40 -19.98
N ILE A 989 12.24 -41.23 -21.00
CA ILE A 989 12.21 -42.69 -20.87
C ILE A 989 13.51 -43.36 -21.32
N GLU A 990 14.30 -42.70 -22.17
CA GLU A 990 15.59 -43.20 -22.62
C GLU A 990 16.56 -42.03 -22.89
N PHE A 991 17.79 -42.17 -22.43
CA PHE A 991 18.94 -41.39 -22.83
C PHE A 991 19.82 -42.26 -23.72
N LYS A 992 20.42 -41.66 -24.75
CA LYS A 992 21.49 -42.27 -25.53
C LYS A 992 22.66 -41.31 -25.61
N ASN A 993 23.83 -41.69 -25.09
CA ASN A 993 25.03 -40.86 -25.18
C ASN A 993 25.73 -41.00 -26.54
N GLU A 994 26.81 -40.24 -26.75
CA GLU A 994 27.59 -40.22 -27.99
C GLU A 994 28.22 -41.57 -28.34
N ASN A 995 28.56 -42.37 -27.32
CA ASN A 995 29.15 -43.70 -27.48
C ASN A 995 28.10 -44.78 -27.76
N GLY A 996 26.82 -44.41 -27.84
CA GLY A 996 25.70 -45.32 -28.08
C GLY A 996 25.22 -46.08 -26.84
N LEU A 997 25.80 -45.82 -25.67
CA LEU A 997 25.30 -46.36 -24.40
C LEU A 997 23.93 -45.74 -24.10
N LYS A 998 23.00 -46.61 -23.73
CA LYS A 998 21.63 -46.24 -23.44
C LYS A 998 21.34 -46.34 -21.95
N GLN A 999 20.50 -45.44 -21.45
CA GLN A 999 19.98 -45.47 -20.10
C GLN A 999 18.46 -45.38 -20.17
N THR A 1000 17.77 -46.36 -19.61
CA THR A 1000 16.31 -46.41 -19.56
C THR A 1000 15.81 -45.95 -18.20
N LEU A 1001 14.80 -45.09 -18.18
CA LEU A 1001 14.13 -44.63 -16.96
C LEU A 1001 12.68 -45.13 -16.92
N LEU A 1002 12.26 -45.65 -15.77
CA LEU A 1002 10.90 -46.09 -15.52
C LEU A 1002 10.27 -45.23 -14.42
N TYR A 1003 9.01 -44.84 -14.63
CA TYR A 1003 8.26 -43.97 -13.71
C TYR A 1003 7.03 -44.69 -13.16
N GLY A 1004 6.81 -44.56 -11.86
CA GLY A 1004 5.64 -45.05 -11.13
C GLY A 1004 4.91 -43.90 -10.43
N TYR A 1005 4.05 -44.23 -9.47
CA TYR A 1005 3.31 -43.24 -8.68
C TYR A 1005 2.50 -42.29 -9.57
N ASN A 1006 1.66 -42.87 -10.44
CA ASN A 1006 0.94 -42.15 -11.49
C ASN A 1006 1.84 -41.33 -12.44
N LYS A 1007 3.01 -41.90 -12.77
CA LYS A 1007 4.02 -41.34 -13.69
C LYS A 1007 4.68 -40.04 -13.23
N SER A 1008 4.61 -39.76 -11.93
CA SER A 1008 5.17 -38.54 -11.35
C SER A 1008 6.55 -38.72 -10.74
N LEU A 1009 6.96 -39.96 -10.41
CA LEU A 1009 8.21 -40.25 -9.72
C LEU A 1009 8.98 -41.38 -10.40
N LEU A 1010 10.30 -41.23 -10.47
CA LEU A 1010 11.22 -42.24 -11.02
C LEU A 1010 11.24 -43.46 -10.10
N ILE A 1011 10.98 -44.66 -10.63
CA ILE A 1011 11.06 -45.93 -9.87
C ILE A 1011 12.24 -46.80 -10.28
N ALA A 1012 12.81 -46.58 -11.45
CA ALA A 1012 14.03 -47.28 -11.88
C ALA A 1012 14.86 -46.45 -12.86
N LYS A 1013 16.18 -46.53 -12.68
CA LYS A 1013 17.21 -46.07 -13.61
C LYS A 1013 18.04 -47.28 -14.01
N ILE A 1014 18.10 -47.57 -15.31
CA ILE A 1014 18.77 -48.74 -15.86
C ILE A 1014 19.85 -48.24 -16.82
N ASP A 1015 21.08 -48.13 -16.34
CA ASP A 1015 22.23 -47.76 -17.16
C ASP A 1015 22.67 -48.96 -18.03
N ASN A 1016 23.22 -48.70 -19.22
CA ASN A 1016 23.67 -49.70 -20.20
C ASN A 1016 22.56 -50.64 -20.72
N ALA A 1017 21.32 -50.18 -20.80
CA ALA A 1017 20.23 -50.91 -21.43
C ALA A 1017 19.26 -49.99 -22.16
N SER A 1018 18.83 -50.42 -23.34
CA SER A 1018 17.77 -49.79 -24.11
C SER A 1018 16.38 -50.09 -23.56
N LYS A 1019 15.42 -49.23 -23.88
CA LYS A 1019 14.02 -49.49 -23.54
C LYS A 1019 13.52 -50.76 -24.23
N GLU A 1020 13.99 -51.08 -25.43
CA GLU A 1020 13.64 -52.32 -26.12
C GLU A 1020 14.09 -53.57 -25.34
N GLU A 1021 15.35 -53.59 -24.89
CA GLU A 1021 15.91 -54.68 -24.08
C GLU A 1021 15.20 -54.80 -22.73
N VAL A 1022 14.91 -53.67 -22.06
CA VAL A 1022 14.17 -53.65 -20.79
C VAL A 1022 12.74 -54.18 -20.97
N ALA A 1023 12.03 -53.79 -22.03
CA ALA A 1023 10.69 -54.29 -22.34
C ALA A 1023 10.71 -55.81 -22.56
N SER A 1024 11.65 -56.31 -23.36
CA SER A 1024 11.82 -57.75 -23.60
C SER A 1024 12.17 -58.51 -22.32
N ALA A 1025 13.05 -57.97 -21.49
CA ALA A 1025 13.43 -58.58 -20.22
C ALA A 1025 12.29 -58.61 -19.19
N LEU A 1026 11.34 -57.66 -19.27
CA LEU A 1026 10.10 -57.64 -18.50
C LEU A 1026 8.98 -58.47 -19.12
N GLY A 1027 9.17 -59.04 -20.32
CA GLY A 1027 8.17 -59.83 -21.03
C GLY A 1027 6.99 -59.01 -21.57
N ILE A 1028 7.21 -57.73 -21.88
CA ILE A 1028 6.20 -56.79 -22.36
C ILE A 1028 6.61 -56.15 -23.69
N SER A 1029 5.65 -55.53 -24.38
CA SER A 1029 5.96 -54.67 -25.52
C SER A 1029 6.53 -53.33 -25.05
N VAL A 1030 7.28 -52.64 -25.92
CA VAL A 1030 7.82 -51.30 -25.63
C VAL A 1030 6.69 -50.30 -25.32
N ALA A 1031 5.54 -50.42 -26.00
CA ALA A 1031 4.36 -49.60 -25.71
C ALA A 1031 3.85 -49.79 -24.27
N ASN A 1032 3.98 -51.00 -23.73
CA ASN A 1032 3.54 -51.34 -22.39
C ASN A 1032 4.56 -50.98 -21.29
N LEU A 1033 5.78 -50.53 -21.61
CA LEU A 1033 6.69 -49.99 -20.58
C LEU A 1033 6.05 -48.82 -19.82
N GLN A 1034 5.20 -48.05 -20.51
CA GLN A 1034 4.47 -46.95 -19.91
C GLN A 1034 3.40 -47.41 -18.90
N THR A 1035 3.05 -48.69 -18.82
CA THR A 1035 2.11 -49.20 -17.81
C THR A 1035 2.80 -49.72 -16.54
N ILE A 1036 4.13 -49.86 -16.55
CA ILE A 1036 4.91 -50.30 -15.39
C ILE A 1036 4.86 -49.25 -14.28
N ASP A 1037 4.51 -49.66 -13.07
CA ASP A 1037 4.41 -48.78 -11.90
C ASP A 1037 5.14 -49.39 -10.68
N GLU A 1038 4.98 -48.76 -9.51
CA GLU A 1038 5.63 -49.23 -8.28
C GLU A 1038 5.21 -50.64 -7.85
N THR A 1039 4.06 -51.16 -8.31
CA THR A 1039 3.62 -52.53 -7.99
C THR A 1039 4.51 -53.59 -8.64
N LYS A 1040 5.28 -53.20 -9.66
CA LYS A 1040 6.20 -54.08 -10.39
C LYS A 1040 7.65 -53.96 -9.92
N LEU A 1041 7.94 -53.23 -8.84
CA LEU A 1041 9.29 -53.05 -8.30
C LEU A 1041 10.03 -54.38 -8.07
N THR A 1042 9.35 -55.43 -7.61
CA THR A 1042 9.96 -56.76 -7.46
C THR A 1042 10.41 -57.34 -8.80
N GLN A 1043 9.59 -57.22 -9.85
CA GLN A 1043 9.94 -57.69 -11.19
C GLN A 1043 11.10 -56.88 -11.78
N ILE A 1044 11.08 -55.55 -11.58
CA ILE A 1044 12.18 -54.66 -11.98
C ILE A 1044 13.46 -55.02 -11.21
N ASN A 1045 13.35 -55.36 -9.92
CA ASN A 1045 14.49 -55.74 -9.11
C ASN A 1045 15.15 -57.03 -9.62
N ASN A 1046 14.35 -58.00 -10.04
CA ASN A 1046 14.82 -59.26 -10.63
C ASN A 1046 15.55 -59.07 -11.98
N LEU A 1047 15.43 -57.90 -12.64
CA LEU A 1047 16.20 -57.63 -13.86
C LEU A 1047 17.72 -57.61 -13.62
N ARG A 1048 18.18 -57.40 -12.38
CA ARG A 1048 19.62 -57.41 -12.04
C ARG A 1048 20.30 -58.75 -12.31
N THR A 1049 19.53 -59.84 -12.31
CA THR A 1049 20.02 -61.19 -12.58
C THR A 1049 19.58 -61.71 -13.96
N ASN A 1050 18.94 -60.86 -14.77
CA ASN A 1050 18.49 -61.24 -16.11
C ASN A 1050 19.68 -61.33 -17.07
N MET A 1051 19.87 -62.50 -17.70
CA MET A 1051 21.01 -62.75 -18.59
C MET A 1051 21.07 -61.79 -19.80
N SER A 1052 19.92 -61.31 -20.27
CA SER A 1052 19.83 -60.35 -21.38
C SER A 1052 20.24 -58.93 -20.98
N LEU A 1053 20.38 -58.64 -19.68
CA LEU A 1053 20.76 -57.33 -19.14
C LEU A 1053 22.03 -57.40 -18.27
N LYS A 1054 22.94 -58.35 -18.56
CA LYS A 1054 24.12 -58.62 -17.72
C LYS A 1054 25.08 -57.43 -17.52
N GLU A 1055 25.12 -56.49 -18.47
CA GLU A 1055 25.95 -55.28 -18.41
C GLU A 1055 25.20 -54.07 -17.83
N ALA A 1056 23.90 -54.24 -17.52
CA ALA A 1056 23.04 -53.16 -17.08
C ALA A 1056 23.21 -52.87 -15.59
N LEU A 1057 23.33 -51.59 -15.22
CA LEU A 1057 23.39 -51.17 -13.83
C LEU A 1057 22.03 -50.62 -13.41
N ILE A 1058 21.34 -51.37 -12.56
CA ILE A 1058 19.94 -51.08 -12.20
C ILE A 1058 19.89 -50.43 -10.83
N THR A 1059 19.44 -49.18 -10.79
CA THR A 1059 19.09 -48.49 -9.55
C THR A 1059 17.58 -48.38 -9.45
N THR A 1060 16.96 -48.83 -8.36
CA THR A 1060 15.51 -48.72 -8.14
C THR A 1060 15.20 -47.82 -6.96
N TYR A 1061 14.06 -47.15 -7.04
CA TYR A 1061 13.62 -46.14 -6.08
C TYR A 1061 12.21 -46.48 -5.61
N GLU A 1062 12.02 -46.46 -4.30
CA GLU A 1062 10.71 -46.47 -3.66
C GLU A 1062 10.48 -45.08 -3.06
N HIS A 1063 9.24 -44.59 -3.13
CA HIS A 1063 8.87 -43.26 -2.67
C HIS A 1063 7.66 -43.30 -1.76
N LYS A 1064 7.63 -42.34 -0.84
CA LYS A 1064 6.41 -41.84 -0.20
C LYS A 1064 5.96 -40.61 -1.01
N PRO A 1065 4.88 -40.72 -1.82
CA PRO A 1065 4.45 -39.63 -2.70
C PRO A 1065 4.24 -38.34 -1.94
N LEU A 1066 4.65 -37.21 -2.54
CA LEU A 1066 4.59 -35.87 -1.96
C LEU A 1066 5.46 -35.65 -0.69
N VAL A 1067 6.29 -36.64 -0.32
CA VAL A 1067 7.23 -36.55 0.80
C VAL A 1067 8.66 -36.73 0.31
N GLY A 1068 8.95 -37.84 -0.37
CA GLY A 1068 10.28 -38.11 -0.92
C GLY A 1068 10.58 -39.59 -1.07
N VAL A 1069 11.83 -39.90 -1.45
CA VAL A 1069 12.34 -41.26 -1.61
C VAL A 1069 12.39 -41.97 -0.26
N THR A 1070 11.90 -43.20 -0.15
CA THR A 1070 11.97 -44.03 1.07
C THR A 1070 13.03 -45.12 0.97
N LYS A 1071 13.39 -45.54 -0.24
CA LYS A 1071 14.44 -46.55 -0.44
C LYS A 1071 15.10 -46.41 -1.80
N ILE A 1072 16.42 -46.52 -1.82
CA ILE A 1072 17.22 -46.59 -3.05
C ILE A 1072 17.98 -47.90 -3.02
N THR A 1073 17.78 -48.74 -4.04
CA THR A 1073 18.55 -49.97 -4.22
C THR A 1073 19.52 -49.79 -5.36
N ASP A 1074 20.81 -49.92 -5.07
CA ASP A 1074 21.90 -49.72 -6.01
C ASP A 1074 22.02 -50.87 -7.05
N PRO A 1075 22.96 -50.78 -8.01
CA PRO A 1075 23.21 -51.84 -8.99
C PRO A 1075 23.63 -53.18 -8.40
N LYS A 1076 24.28 -53.19 -7.22
CA LYS A 1076 24.70 -54.41 -6.53
C LYS A 1076 23.56 -55.07 -5.73
N GLY A 1077 22.37 -54.45 -5.71
CA GLY A 1077 21.24 -54.91 -4.92
C GLY A 1077 21.32 -54.53 -3.44
N VAL A 1078 22.30 -53.70 -3.05
CA VAL A 1078 22.39 -53.12 -1.71
C VAL A 1078 21.48 -51.91 -1.67
N TYR A 1079 20.76 -51.71 -0.57
CA TYR A 1079 19.82 -50.59 -0.46
C TYR A 1079 20.10 -49.72 0.75
N ILE A 1080 19.68 -48.47 0.59
CA ILE A 1080 19.64 -47.46 1.63
C ILE A 1080 18.18 -47.09 1.85
N VAL A 1081 17.75 -47.04 3.11
CA VAL A 1081 16.41 -46.63 3.53
C VAL A 1081 16.45 -45.19 4.04
N TYR A 1082 15.44 -44.42 3.65
CA TYR A 1082 15.23 -43.03 4.03
C TYR A 1082 13.96 -42.99 4.88
N GLU A 1083 14.13 -42.69 6.16
CA GLU A 1083 13.01 -42.54 7.10
C GLU A 1083 12.74 -41.07 7.33
N TYR A 1084 11.46 -40.73 7.38
CA TYR A 1084 10.98 -39.36 7.60
C TYR A 1084 10.31 -39.27 8.96
N ASP A 1085 10.48 -38.14 9.61
CA ASP A 1085 9.80 -37.84 10.85
C ASP A 1085 8.28 -37.63 10.62
N LYS A 1086 7.55 -37.39 11.70
CA LYS A 1086 6.10 -37.13 11.66
C LYS A 1086 5.72 -35.86 10.88
N ALA A 1087 6.67 -34.96 10.66
CA ALA A 1087 6.50 -33.75 9.85
C ALA A 1087 6.86 -33.98 8.36
N ASN A 1088 7.12 -35.23 7.96
CA ASN A 1088 7.55 -35.61 6.61
C ASN A 1088 8.89 -34.97 6.18
N ARG A 1089 9.81 -34.76 7.14
CA ARG A 1089 11.19 -34.33 6.88
C ARG A 1089 12.14 -35.51 7.07
N LEU A 1090 13.22 -35.58 6.29
CA LEU A 1090 14.17 -36.69 6.34
C LEU A 1090 14.85 -36.78 7.71
N GLU A 1091 14.66 -37.87 8.45
CA GLU A 1091 15.19 -38.05 9.81
C GLU A 1091 16.44 -38.95 9.81
N PHE A 1092 16.35 -40.09 9.11
CA PHE A 1092 17.43 -41.06 9.04
C PHE A 1092 17.69 -41.52 7.61
N ILE A 1093 18.96 -41.75 7.33
CA ILE A 1093 19.43 -42.57 6.21
C ILE A 1093 20.08 -43.80 6.82
N LYS A 1094 19.60 -44.99 6.47
CA LYS A 1094 20.06 -46.27 7.03
C LYS A 1094 20.55 -47.21 5.93
N ASP A 1095 21.53 -48.05 6.23
CA ASP A 1095 21.93 -49.15 5.34
C ASP A 1095 20.93 -50.31 5.40
N LYS A 1096 21.23 -51.40 4.67
CA LYS A 1096 20.35 -52.58 4.60
C LYS A 1096 20.27 -53.35 5.92
N GLU A 1097 21.30 -53.28 6.76
CA GLU A 1097 21.37 -53.86 8.10
C GLU A 1097 20.63 -53.01 9.15
N GLY A 1098 20.19 -51.80 8.78
CA GLY A 1098 19.49 -50.87 9.66
C GLY A 1098 20.42 -49.94 10.45
N ASN A 1099 21.72 -49.94 10.16
CA ASN A 1099 22.66 -48.99 10.77
C ASN A 1099 22.43 -47.59 10.21
N ILE A 1100 22.49 -46.58 11.07
CA ILE A 1100 22.31 -45.19 10.68
C ILE A 1100 23.57 -44.70 9.98
N LEU A 1101 23.46 -44.42 8.68
CA LEU A 1101 24.51 -43.79 7.87
C LEU A 1101 24.53 -42.26 8.08
N SER A 1102 23.34 -41.67 8.26
CA SER A 1102 23.20 -40.24 8.56
C SER A 1102 21.93 -39.99 9.35
N LYS A 1103 22.03 -39.10 10.34
CA LYS A 1103 20.90 -38.59 11.11
C LYS A 1103 20.80 -37.09 10.85
N TYR A 1104 19.59 -36.63 10.55
CA TYR A 1104 19.30 -35.22 10.37
C TYR A 1104 18.54 -34.71 11.57
N GLU A 1105 19.08 -33.67 12.19
CA GLU A 1105 18.39 -32.93 13.25
C GLU A 1105 18.06 -31.54 12.73
N TYR A 1106 16.77 -31.28 12.57
CA TYR A 1106 16.29 -29.99 12.09
C TYR A 1106 16.24 -28.98 13.23
N LYS A 1107 17.29 -28.17 13.33
CA LYS A 1107 17.31 -26.97 14.16
C LYS A 1107 16.80 -25.82 13.32
N TYR A 1108 15.64 -25.28 13.66
CA TYR A 1108 15.15 -24.10 12.97
C TYR A 1108 15.95 -22.91 13.49
N LYS A 1109 16.63 -22.22 12.58
CA LYS A 1109 17.22 -20.93 12.88
C LYS A 1109 16.07 -19.93 12.95
N ASN A 1110 15.93 -19.25 14.09
CA ASN A 1110 15.09 -18.06 14.17
C ASN A 1110 15.65 -17.05 13.15
N ASN A 1111 14.82 -16.58 12.21
CA ASN A 1111 15.25 -15.60 11.21
C ASN A 1111 15.33 -14.19 11.77
#